data_AF-A0A962QKR3-F1
#
_entry.id   AF-A0A962QKR3-F1
#
_cell.length_a   1.000
_cell.length_b   1.000
_cell.length_c   1.000
_cell.angle_alpha   90.00
_cell.angle_beta   90.00
_cell.angle_gamma   90.00
#
_symmetry.space_group_name_H-M   'P 1'
#
loop_
_entity.id
_entity.type
_entity.pdbx_description
1 polymer ?
#
loop_
_entity_poly.entity_id
_entity_poly.type
_entity_poly.pdbx_seq_one_letter_code
_entity_poly.pdbx_strand_id
1 'polypeptide(L)'
;MNSYLNIDHVSITFPTDNGPLNVLKDINIRVEQGEFITLIGHSGCGKSTVLNIVAGLLNATEGAVLLEDREVTEPGPDRAVVFQNHSLLPWLTVYDNVRLAVDQVFKGRKTRDQRDQWTRHNLELVHMSHALDRKPDEISGGMKQRVGIARALAMEPKVLLMDEPFGALDSLTRTHMQDSLMEIQARLNNTVIMITHDVDEAVLLSDRIVMMTNGPSAEIGQILDIDLPRPRDRLALADEPRYNHYRAEVLRFLHERHQNPEKVHDQPTPVVAAPPSVAPRRSAGRVIEKPSLELGFIPLTDCAPLVIAQEKGFFAAQGLDVNLSRESSWANIRDKVSSGILDGAQMLAAMPLASALESSRSQAMVTALSLDLNGNAITVSKELYGRMLATGISDLDTPLGSAQALRKVVEDDIARGRKKLAFAMVFPDSSHNYLLRYWMASAGIHPDRDVDLVVVPPPQMGNYLRAGLLSGYCVGEPWNTYAVSEGLGRTLVTSYDIWNNHPEKVFGVTRAWADANPNTHLAAVRALIQACQWLDDRSHRAEAAEILSQGRYVNAPVDVIEKSLAGRLQYSSDQEVRKVEDFNVFHRYLANFPWRSHAVWFLTQMVRWGHAPESVGFENVTRAVYRPGVYREAARALGLPVSADDCKVEGGHSTSWELGAVTENVSMGPDQFMDGRVFDPHRPHDYVASFAELPPVAEEPVVVPQVSNA
;
A
#
# COMPACT_ATOMS: atom_id res chain seq x y z
N MET A 1 -19.48 -7.86 39.74
CA MET A 1 -18.31 -8.54 39.15
C MET A 1 -17.32 -7.43 38.85
N ASN A 2 -16.18 -7.39 39.56
CA ASN A 2 -15.17 -6.36 39.34
C ASN A 2 -14.40 -6.71 38.05
N SER A 3 -14.25 -5.74 37.14
CA SER A 3 -13.44 -5.87 35.92
C SER A 3 -11.96 -6.00 36.27
N TYR A 4 -11.21 -6.81 35.52
CA TYR A 4 -9.78 -7.07 35.78
C TYR A 4 -8.93 -5.83 35.50
N LEU A 5 -9.13 -5.23 34.32
CA LEU A 5 -8.60 -3.91 33.95
C LEU A 5 -9.79 -3.01 33.59
N ASN A 6 -9.83 -1.81 34.17
CA ASN A 6 -10.86 -0.81 33.91
C ASN A 6 -10.21 0.49 33.43
N ILE A 7 -10.55 0.92 32.23
CA ILE A 7 -10.25 2.25 31.70
C ILE A 7 -11.50 3.08 32.00
N ASP A 8 -11.44 3.95 33.00
CA ASP A 8 -12.61 4.64 33.55
C ASP A 8 -12.62 6.12 33.15
N HIS A 9 -13.50 6.47 32.22
CA HIS A 9 -13.74 7.85 31.77
C HIS A 9 -12.45 8.62 31.37
N VAL A 10 -11.52 7.92 30.72
CA VAL A 10 -10.20 8.48 30.41
C VAL A 10 -10.28 9.52 29.30
N SER A 11 -9.82 10.73 29.59
CA SER A 11 -9.63 11.81 28.62
C SER A 11 -8.20 12.35 28.66
N ILE A 12 -7.67 12.79 27.53
CA ILE A 12 -6.31 13.36 27.46
C ILE A 12 -6.22 14.57 26.55
N THR A 13 -5.67 15.65 27.11
CA THR A 13 -5.43 16.91 26.42
C THR A 13 -3.95 17.26 26.48
N PHE A 14 -3.33 17.46 25.32
CA PHE A 14 -1.93 17.90 25.23
C PHE A 14 -1.85 19.42 25.08
N PRO A 15 -0.92 20.09 25.78
CA PRO A 15 -0.59 21.48 25.48
C PRO A 15 0.14 21.54 24.14
N THR A 16 -0.35 22.35 23.21
CA THR A 16 0.33 22.60 21.92
C THR A 16 0.46 24.11 21.66
N ASP A 17 1.38 24.50 20.78
CA ASP A 17 1.63 25.91 20.44
C ASP A 17 0.39 26.61 19.84
N ASN A 18 -0.56 25.84 19.29
CA ASN A 18 -1.82 26.31 18.71
C ASN A 18 -3.02 26.19 19.68
N GLY A 19 -2.78 25.88 20.96
CA GLY A 19 -3.81 25.68 21.98
C GLY A 19 -3.88 24.24 22.51
N PRO A 20 -4.72 23.96 23.53
CA PRO A 20 -4.89 22.61 24.05
C PRO A 20 -5.53 21.68 23.01
N LEU A 21 -4.87 20.58 22.68
CA LEU A 21 -5.37 19.55 21.78
C LEU A 21 -5.95 18.39 22.58
N ASN A 22 -7.28 18.29 22.63
CA ASN A 22 -7.96 17.15 23.23
C ASN A 22 -7.90 15.95 22.27
N VAL A 23 -7.20 14.88 22.64
CA VAL A 23 -6.97 13.71 21.77
C VAL A 23 -7.98 12.60 22.06
N LEU A 24 -8.25 12.32 23.34
CA LEU A 24 -9.19 11.29 23.78
C LEU A 24 -10.23 11.93 24.69
N LYS A 25 -11.48 11.54 24.52
CA LYS A 25 -12.59 11.98 25.35
C LYS A 25 -13.35 10.77 25.86
N ASP A 26 -13.53 10.72 27.16
CA ASP A 26 -14.44 9.80 27.85
C ASP A 26 -14.31 8.31 27.47
N ILE A 27 -13.08 7.80 27.36
CA ILE A 27 -12.84 6.40 27.01
C ILE A 27 -13.20 5.50 28.19
N ASN A 28 -14.20 4.63 28.02
CA ASN A 28 -14.65 3.67 29.03
C ASN A 28 -14.60 2.22 28.53
N ILE A 29 -13.66 1.42 29.06
CA ILE A 29 -13.47 0.01 28.66
C ILE A 29 -13.23 -0.85 29.88
N ARG A 30 -14.03 -1.91 30.04
CA ARG A 30 -13.83 -2.95 31.06
C ARG A 30 -13.34 -4.23 30.42
N VAL A 31 -12.19 -4.72 30.84
CA VAL A 31 -11.54 -5.93 30.30
C VAL A 31 -11.58 -7.04 31.35
N GLU A 32 -11.94 -8.25 30.91
CA GLU A 32 -11.97 -9.45 31.74
C GLU A 32 -10.61 -10.16 31.74
N GLN A 33 -10.36 -11.00 32.75
CA GLN A 33 -9.09 -11.73 32.84
C GLN A 33 -9.03 -12.84 31.77
N GLY A 34 -7.94 -12.89 31.01
CA GLY A 34 -7.73 -13.85 29.91
C GLY A 34 -8.36 -13.42 28.58
N GLU A 35 -8.96 -12.23 28.55
CA GLU A 35 -9.59 -11.67 27.37
C GLU A 35 -8.55 -11.13 26.38
N PHE A 36 -8.81 -11.33 25.08
CA PHE A 36 -8.08 -10.70 23.99
C PHE A 36 -8.93 -9.58 23.39
N ILE A 37 -8.55 -8.32 23.63
CA ILE A 37 -9.23 -7.18 23.04
C ILE A 37 -8.34 -6.49 22.00
N THR A 38 -8.96 -5.99 20.93
CA THR A 38 -8.28 -5.19 19.92
C THR A 38 -8.88 -3.80 19.83
N LEU A 39 -8.02 -2.77 19.81
CA LEU A 39 -8.40 -1.40 19.51
C LEU A 39 -8.13 -1.11 18.03
N ILE A 40 -9.17 -0.72 17.31
CA ILE A 40 -9.09 -0.35 15.89
C ILE A 40 -9.75 1.02 15.65
N GLY A 41 -9.29 1.74 14.63
CA GLY A 41 -9.72 3.09 14.33
C GLY A 41 -8.73 3.78 13.39
N HIS A 42 -9.10 4.95 12.86
CA HIS A 42 -8.27 5.68 11.90
C HIS A 42 -6.90 6.08 12.44
N SER A 43 -5.96 6.35 11.54
CA SER A 43 -4.66 6.90 11.95
C SER A 43 -4.85 8.22 12.68
N GLY A 44 -4.15 8.42 13.79
CA GLY A 44 -4.24 9.64 14.59
C GLY A 44 -5.44 9.75 15.55
N CYS A 45 -6.31 8.74 15.68
CA CYS A 45 -7.41 8.78 16.66
C CYS A 45 -6.99 8.51 18.13
N GLY A 46 -5.70 8.30 18.41
CA GLY A 46 -5.22 8.13 19.79
C GLY A 46 -5.17 6.69 20.31
N LYS A 47 -5.20 5.66 19.46
CA LYS A 47 -5.03 4.23 19.87
C LYS A 47 -3.77 4.02 20.72
N SER A 48 -2.60 4.41 20.21
CA SER A 48 -1.33 4.30 20.95
C SER A 48 -1.32 5.17 22.21
N THR A 49 -2.10 6.26 22.23
CA THR A 49 -2.30 7.09 23.43
C THR A 49 -3.05 6.30 24.51
N VAL A 50 -4.13 5.60 24.16
CA VAL A 50 -4.83 4.70 25.10
C VAL A 50 -3.88 3.64 25.63
N LEU A 51 -3.12 2.98 24.75
CA LEU A 51 -2.18 1.94 25.16
C LEU A 51 -1.08 2.47 26.09
N ASN A 52 -0.54 3.65 25.83
CA ASN A 52 0.46 4.29 26.69
C ASN A 52 -0.10 4.67 28.07
N ILE A 53 -1.38 5.08 28.15
CA ILE A 53 -2.05 5.35 29.43
C ILE A 53 -2.23 4.05 30.21
N VAL A 54 -2.71 2.99 29.55
CA VAL A 54 -2.82 1.67 30.19
C VAL A 54 -1.46 1.17 30.65
N ALA A 55 -0.39 1.39 29.89
CA ALA A 55 0.97 1.03 30.28
C ALA A 55 1.52 1.84 31.47
N GLY A 56 0.88 2.95 31.84
CA GLY A 56 1.41 3.90 32.83
C GLY A 56 2.56 4.77 32.31
N LEU A 57 2.79 4.79 31.00
CA LEU A 57 3.80 5.63 30.35
C LEU A 57 3.32 7.08 30.15
N LEU A 58 2.01 7.29 30.23
CA LEU A 58 1.35 8.58 30.05
C LEU A 58 0.19 8.70 31.03
N ASN A 59 0.11 9.78 31.78
CA ASN A 59 -1.02 10.01 32.68
C ASN A 59 -2.18 10.67 31.93
N ALA A 60 -3.40 10.21 32.18
CA ALA A 60 -4.61 10.84 31.67
C ALA A 60 -4.81 12.24 32.28
N THR A 61 -5.49 13.12 31.57
CA THR A 61 -5.88 14.44 32.09
C THR A 61 -7.10 14.30 33.00
N GLU A 62 -8.02 13.43 32.64
CA GLU A 62 -9.23 13.09 33.40
C GLU A 62 -9.46 11.58 33.35
N GLY A 63 -10.18 11.04 34.34
CA GLY A 63 -10.37 9.61 34.49
C GLY A 63 -9.13 8.88 35.01
N ALA A 64 -9.22 7.55 35.08
CA ALA A 64 -8.14 6.71 35.59
C ALA A 64 -8.15 5.32 34.94
N VAL A 65 -6.99 4.67 34.93
CA VAL A 65 -6.89 3.24 34.61
C VAL A 65 -6.66 2.46 35.89
N LEU A 66 -7.49 1.45 36.14
CA LEU A 66 -7.42 0.58 37.32
C LEU A 66 -7.07 -0.84 36.87
N LEU A 67 -6.02 -1.44 37.44
CA LEU A 67 -5.69 -2.86 37.28
C LEU A 67 -5.85 -3.54 38.64
N GLU A 68 -6.76 -4.52 38.76
CA GLU A 68 -7.12 -5.15 40.04
C GLU A 68 -7.45 -4.13 41.15
N ASP A 69 -8.32 -3.17 40.82
CA ASP A 69 -8.76 -2.08 41.72
C ASP A 69 -7.62 -1.15 42.20
N ARG A 70 -6.46 -1.17 41.54
CA ARG A 70 -5.35 -0.25 41.79
C ARG A 70 -5.11 0.68 40.61
N GLU A 71 -5.02 1.97 40.89
CA GLU A 71 -4.74 2.99 39.88
C GLU A 71 -3.34 2.82 39.28
N VAL A 72 -3.27 2.90 37.96
CA VAL A 72 -2.03 2.85 37.18
C VAL A 72 -1.52 4.28 37.00
N THR A 73 -0.48 4.63 37.75
CA THR A 73 0.15 5.96 37.69
C THR A 73 1.57 5.93 37.13
N GLU A 74 2.15 4.74 36.97
CA GLU A 74 3.53 4.54 36.52
C GLU A 74 3.68 3.19 35.78
N PRO A 75 4.72 3.02 34.95
CA PRO A 75 4.94 1.75 34.26
C PRO A 75 5.40 0.66 35.23
N GLY A 76 4.95 -0.58 35.01
CA GLY A 76 5.21 -1.71 35.89
C GLY A 76 5.35 -3.04 35.13
N PRO A 77 6.03 -4.04 35.72
CA PRO A 77 6.23 -5.34 35.08
C PRO A 77 4.95 -6.16 34.89
N ASP A 78 3.89 -5.79 35.60
CA ASP A 78 2.54 -6.34 35.44
C ASP A 78 1.85 -5.90 34.14
N ARG A 79 2.39 -4.91 33.42
CA ARG A 79 1.86 -4.40 32.14
C ARG A 79 2.99 -4.29 31.12
N ALA A 80 3.26 -5.38 30.41
CA ALA A 80 4.37 -5.42 29.45
C ALA A 80 3.93 -4.91 28.07
N VAL A 81 4.76 -4.08 27.44
CA VAL A 81 4.49 -3.48 26.13
C VAL A 81 5.38 -4.10 25.05
N VAL A 82 4.77 -4.51 23.94
CA VAL A 82 5.42 -4.87 22.68
C VAL A 82 5.18 -3.73 21.69
N PHE A 83 6.23 -2.97 21.39
CA PHE A 83 6.16 -1.82 20.49
C PHE A 83 6.21 -2.22 19.01
N GLN A 84 5.64 -1.38 18.15
CA GLN A 84 5.68 -1.51 16.68
C GLN A 84 7.12 -1.59 16.15
N ASN A 85 8.03 -0.79 16.70
CA ASN A 85 9.46 -0.95 16.51
C ASN A 85 9.97 -2.00 17.50
N HIS A 86 10.61 -3.06 16.98
CA HIS A 86 11.08 -4.23 17.74
C HIS A 86 11.85 -3.91 19.04
N SER A 87 12.43 -2.71 19.20
CA SER A 87 12.99 -2.17 20.46
C SER A 87 13.96 -3.12 21.18
N LEU A 88 14.68 -3.95 20.42
CA LEU A 88 15.73 -4.82 20.93
C LEU A 88 17.01 -4.01 21.11
N LEU A 89 17.79 -4.35 22.13
CA LEU A 89 19.09 -3.74 22.36
C LEU A 89 20.10 -4.38 21.40
N PRO A 90 20.66 -3.62 20.45
CA PRO A 90 21.43 -4.19 19.32
C PRO A 90 22.77 -4.80 19.75
N TRP A 91 23.29 -4.43 20.92
CA TRP A 91 24.52 -4.98 21.46
C TRP A 91 24.32 -6.26 22.31
N LEU A 92 23.08 -6.66 22.58
CA LEU A 92 22.76 -7.87 23.33
C LEU A 92 22.36 -9.00 22.38
N THR A 93 22.65 -10.25 22.73
CA THR A 93 22.14 -11.43 22.00
C THR A 93 20.63 -11.57 22.17
N VAL A 94 20.01 -12.47 21.42
CA VAL A 94 18.61 -12.87 21.59
C VAL A 94 18.35 -13.33 23.03
N TYR A 95 19.22 -14.19 23.55
CA TYR A 95 19.17 -14.64 24.93
C TYR A 95 19.28 -13.46 25.91
N ASP A 96 20.26 -12.59 25.71
CA ASP A 96 20.52 -11.47 26.62
C ASP A 96 19.39 -10.43 26.62
N ASN A 97 18.74 -10.21 25.47
CA ASN A 97 17.59 -9.31 25.36
C ASN A 97 16.43 -9.77 26.25
N VAL A 98 16.15 -11.08 26.31
CA VAL A 98 15.12 -11.64 27.19
C VAL A 98 15.63 -11.74 28.63
N ARG A 99 16.88 -12.16 28.82
CA ARG A 99 17.52 -12.30 30.13
C ARG A 99 17.52 -10.99 30.92
N LEU A 100 17.70 -9.86 30.24
CA LEU A 100 17.66 -8.54 30.86
C LEU A 100 16.35 -8.29 31.61
N ALA A 101 15.20 -8.59 31.00
CA ALA A 101 13.89 -8.42 31.62
C ALA A 101 13.70 -9.37 32.81
N VAL A 102 14.10 -10.65 32.64
CA VAL A 102 14.07 -11.65 33.72
C VAL A 102 14.93 -11.22 34.90
N ASP A 103 16.13 -10.73 34.64
CA ASP A 103 17.04 -10.27 35.67
C ASP A 103 16.52 -9.05 36.38
N GLN A 104 15.88 -8.12 35.69
CA GLN A 104 15.31 -6.92 36.29
C GLN A 104 14.11 -7.24 37.22
N VAL A 105 13.23 -8.16 36.79
CA VAL A 105 12.00 -8.49 37.54
C VAL A 105 12.25 -9.48 38.68
N PHE A 106 13.13 -10.46 38.49
CA PHE A 106 13.33 -11.56 39.43
C PHE A 106 14.64 -11.48 40.23
N LYS A 107 15.37 -10.36 40.15
CA LYS A 107 16.54 -10.13 41.01
C LYS A 107 16.17 -10.33 42.48
N GLY A 108 16.88 -11.22 43.16
CA GLY A 108 16.63 -11.53 44.57
C GLY A 108 15.44 -12.46 44.85
N ARG A 109 14.62 -12.81 43.85
CA ARG A 109 13.51 -13.78 43.97
C ARG A 109 13.82 -15.16 43.37
N LYS A 110 14.60 -15.20 42.27
CA LYS A 110 15.02 -16.44 41.61
C LYS A 110 16.55 -16.57 41.61
N THR A 111 17.06 -17.79 41.73
CA THR A 111 18.51 -18.08 41.61
C THR A 111 18.99 -17.79 40.18
N ARG A 112 20.31 -17.75 39.95
CA ARG A 112 20.87 -17.53 38.61
C ARG A 112 20.43 -18.61 37.62
N ASP A 113 20.37 -19.86 38.07
CA ASP A 113 19.97 -21.02 37.25
C ASP A 113 18.47 -21.01 36.96
N GLN A 114 17.63 -20.66 37.94
CA GLN A 114 16.19 -20.49 37.72
C GLN A 114 15.89 -19.38 36.70
N ARG A 115 16.65 -18.28 36.74
CA ARG A 115 16.55 -17.21 35.74
C ARG A 115 17.00 -17.66 34.36
N ASP A 116 18.07 -18.46 34.26
CA ASP A 116 18.51 -19.04 32.97
C ASP A 116 17.45 -19.95 32.36
N GLN A 117 16.93 -20.88 33.16
CA GLN A 117 15.86 -21.80 32.73
C GLN A 117 14.61 -21.04 32.30
N TRP A 118 14.23 -19.99 33.05
CA TRP A 118 13.08 -19.15 32.70
C TRP A 118 13.28 -18.38 31.39
N THR A 119 14.48 -17.83 31.17
CA THR A 119 14.82 -17.16 29.90
C THR A 119 14.73 -18.14 28.73
N ARG A 120 15.32 -19.34 28.84
CA ARG A 120 15.27 -20.37 27.80
C ARG A 120 13.84 -20.83 27.53
N HIS A 121 13.05 -21.03 28.58
CA HIS A 121 11.64 -21.41 28.45
C HIS A 121 10.83 -20.38 27.65
N ASN A 122 10.99 -19.08 27.92
CA ASN A 122 10.27 -18.03 27.18
C ASN A 122 10.74 -17.90 25.73
N LEU A 123 12.02 -18.14 25.46
CA LEU A 123 12.53 -18.20 24.09
C LEU A 123 12.01 -19.44 23.34
N GLU A 124 11.84 -20.56 24.03
CA GLU A 124 11.22 -21.76 23.46
C GLU A 124 9.74 -21.54 23.13
N LEU A 125 8.98 -20.87 24.00
CA LEU A 125 7.57 -20.51 23.76
C LEU A 125 7.34 -19.72 22.47
N VAL A 126 8.32 -18.92 22.04
CA VAL A 126 8.25 -18.14 20.79
C VAL A 126 9.02 -18.79 19.64
N HIS A 127 9.50 -20.02 19.80
CA HIS A 127 10.31 -20.79 18.84
C HIS A 127 11.68 -20.17 18.49
N MET A 128 12.33 -19.51 19.45
CA MET A 128 13.65 -18.85 19.29
C MET A 128 14.83 -19.64 19.88
N SER A 129 14.63 -20.90 20.29
CA SER A 129 15.69 -21.76 20.87
C SER A 129 16.91 -21.99 19.96
N HIS A 130 16.75 -21.85 18.64
CA HIS A 130 17.80 -22.09 17.65
C HIS A 130 18.73 -20.87 17.41
N ALA A 131 18.37 -19.70 17.95
CA ALA A 131 19.05 -18.43 17.66
C ALA A 131 19.49 -17.66 18.92
N LEU A 132 19.66 -18.37 20.05
CA LEU A 132 19.97 -17.78 21.37
C LEU A 132 21.16 -16.82 21.35
N ASP A 133 22.24 -17.21 20.68
CA ASP A 133 23.51 -16.48 20.69
C ASP A 133 23.61 -15.42 19.56
N ARG A 134 22.60 -15.34 18.68
CA ARG A 134 22.57 -14.35 17.61
C ARG A 134 22.24 -12.97 18.15
N LYS A 135 22.70 -11.92 17.48
CA LYS A 135 22.33 -10.53 17.75
C LYS A 135 21.15 -10.07 16.90
N PRO A 136 20.45 -8.98 17.28
CA PRO A 136 19.31 -8.47 16.53
C PRO A 136 19.59 -8.22 15.05
N ASP A 137 20.78 -7.77 14.67
CA ASP A 137 21.18 -7.53 13.28
C ASP A 137 21.40 -8.81 12.45
N GLU A 138 21.46 -9.98 13.09
CA GLU A 138 21.69 -11.30 12.49
C GLU A 138 20.39 -12.13 12.34
N ILE A 139 19.24 -11.55 12.68
CA ILE A 139 17.93 -12.22 12.66
C ILE A 139 16.88 -11.40 11.90
N SER A 140 15.87 -12.06 11.34
CA SER A 140 14.81 -11.41 10.54
C SER A 140 13.90 -10.51 11.39
N GLY A 141 13.12 -9.63 10.76
CA GLY A 141 12.11 -8.80 11.44
C GLY A 141 11.15 -9.64 12.30
N GLY A 142 10.61 -10.73 11.74
CA GLY A 142 9.75 -11.65 12.50
C GLY A 142 10.44 -12.26 13.71
N MET A 143 11.73 -12.65 13.58
CA MET A 143 12.50 -13.17 14.70
C MET A 143 12.72 -12.08 15.76
N LYS A 144 13.00 -10.82 15.37
CA LYS A 144 13.10 -9.70 16.32
C LYS A 144 11.79 -9.53 17.08
N GLN A 145 10.65 -9.66 16.41
CA GLN A 145 9.34 -9.52 17.03
C GLN A 145 9.06 -10.64 18.03
N ARG A 146 9.40 -11.89 17.68
CA ARG A 146 9.33 -13.04 18.60
C ARG A 146 10.15 -12.79 19.88
N VAL A 147 11.35 -12.25 19.74
CA VAL A 147 12.21 -11.89 20.90
C VAL A 147 11.59 -10.77 21.72
N GLY A 148 10.97 -9.77 21.09
CA GLY A 148 10.23 -8.70 21.77
C GLY A 148 9.07 -9.25 22.61
N ILE A 149 8.29 -10.17 22.04
CA ILE A 149 7.19 -10.88 22.72
C ILE A 149 7.73 -11.75 23.86
N ALA A 150 8.78 -12.53 23.63
CA ALA A 150 9.40 -13.36 24.68
C ALA A 150 9.91 -12.51 25.85
N ARG A 151 10.53 -11.36 25.56
CA ARG A 151 10.99 -10.42 26.58
C ARG A 151 9.83 -9.88 27.43
N ALA A 152 8.71 -9.55 26.80
CA ALA A 152 7.50 -9.09 27.49
C ALA A 152 6.87 -10.21 28.34
N LEU A 153 6.68 -11.40 27.79
CA LEU A 153 6.11 -12.56 28.49
C LEU A 153 6.99 -13.04 29.66
N ALA A 154 8.31 -12.94 29.51
CA ALA A 154 9.26 -13.35 30.53
C ALA A 154 9.16 -12.52 31.82
N MET A 155 8.47 -11.38 31.81
CA MET A 155 8.18 -10.57 33.00
C MET A 155 6.98 -11.08 33.81
N GLU A 156 6.26 -12.09 33.33
CA GLU A 156 4.97 -12.58 33.87
C GLU A 156 3.91 -11.45 33.98
N PRO A 157 3.62 -10.73 32.88
CA PRO A 157 2.68 -9.61 32.91
C PRO A 157 1.25 -10.09 33.14
N LYS A 158 0.46 -9.27 33.84
CA LYS A 158 -0.99 -9.42 33.98
C LYS A 158 -1.73 -9.05 32.70
N VAL A 159 -1.24 -8.01 32.00
CA VAL A 159 -1.76 -7.54 30.73
C VAL A 159 -0.61 -7.38 29.74
N LEU A 160 -0.74 -8.03 28.58
CA LEU A 160 0.17 -7.86 27.45
C LEU A 160 -0.39 -6.79 26.50
N LEU A 161 0.34 -5.70 26.35
CA LEU A 161 -0.02 -4.58 25.50
C LEU A 161 0.79 -4.65 24.21
N MET A 162 0.16 -4.63 23.04
CA MET A 162 0.85 -4.75 21.75
C MET A 162 0.42 -3.63 20.81
N ASP A 163 1.38 -2.85 20.33
CA ASP A 163 1.13 -1.76 19.38
C ASP A 163 1.57 -2.18 17.98
N GLU A 164 0.62 -2.44 17.09
CA GLU A 164 0.82 -2.92 15.71
C GLU A 164 1.91 -4.02 15.57
N PRO A 165 1.78 -5.14 16.30
CA PRO A 165 2.85 -6.12 16.41
C PRO A 165 3.21 -6.83 15.10
N PHE A 166 2.41 -6.66 14.05
CA PHE A 166 2.57 -7.33 12.76
C PHE A 166 2.78 -6.38 11.57
N GLY A 167 2.63 -5.06 11.77
CA GLY A 167 2.59 -4.09 10.67
C GLY A 167 3.88 -4.00 9.85
N ALA A 168 5.03 -4.30 10.47
CA ALA A 168 6.35 -4.27 9.83
C ALA A 168 6.77 -5.61 9.20
N LEU A 169 5.91 -6.63 9.21
CA LEU A 169 6.24 -7.99 8.75
C LEU A 169 5.66 -8.27 7.36
N ASP A 170 6.37 -9.07 6.56
CA ASP A 170 5.85 -9.62 5.31
C ASP A 170 4.70 -10.60 5.57
N SER A 171 3.91 -10.89 4.53
CA SER A 171 2.66 -11.66 4.65
C SER A 171 2.81 -13.07 5.25
N LEU A 172 3.88 -13.79 4.93
CA LEU A 172 4.10 -15.15 5.42
C LEU A 172 4.57 -15.11 6.88
N THR A 173 5.55 -14.26 7.17
CA THR A 173 6.06 -14.06 8.55
C THR A 173 4.96 -13.57 9.48
N ARG A 174 4.10 -12.66 9.00
CA ARG A 174 2.92 -12.16 9.71
C ARG A 174 1.96 -13.30 10.08
N THR A 175 1.64 -14.16 9.12
CA THR A 175 0.74 -15.31 9.34
C THR A 175 1.27 -16.23 10.45
N HIS A 176 2.53 -16.67 10.33
CA HIS A 176 3.14 -17.51 11.37
C HIS A 176 3.22 -16.83 12.73
N MET A 177 3.34 -15.51 12.78
CA MET A 177 3.35 -14.76 14.04
C MET A 177 1.99 -14.70 14.72
N GLN A 178 0.93 -14.51 13.93
CA GLN A 178 -0.45 -14.51 14.43
C GLN A 178 -0.79 -15.89 15.02
N ASP A 179 -0.43 -16.97 14.33
CA ASP A 179 -0.65 -18.34 14.80
C ASP A 179 0.11 -18.61 16.12
N SER A 180 1.39 -18.21 16.19
CA SER A 180 2.18 -18.33 17.43
C SER A 180 1.57 -17.54 18.59
N LEU A 181 1.06 -16.34 18.34
CA LEU A 181 0.43 -15.52 19.38
C LEU A 181 -0.86 -16.18 19.91
N MET A 182 -1.66 -16.78 19.02
CA MET A 182 -2.86 -17.53 19.40
C MET A 182 -2.52 -18.76 20.24
N GLU A 183 -1.48 -19.50 19.86
CA GLU A 183 -1.00 -20.66 20.63
C GLU A 183 -0.52 -20.23 22.02
N ILE A 184 0.27 -19.17 22.10
CA ILE A 184 0.77 -18.62 23.36
C ILE A 184 -0.39 -18.18 24.25
N GLN A 185 -1.38 -17.46 23.71
CA GLN A 185 -2.52 -17.00 24.48
C GLN A 185 -3.39 -18.17 24.96
N ALA A 186 -3.64 -19.17 24.10
CA ALA A 186 -4.38 -20.36 24.48
C ALA A 186 -3.67 -21.15 25.61
N ARG A 187 -2.33 -21.16 25.60
CA ARG A 187 -1.52 -21.86 26.60
C ARG A 187 -1.40 -21.09 27.92
N LEU A 188 -1.26 -19.77 27.88
CA LEU A 188 -0.99 -18.94 29.06
C LEU A 188 -2.25 -18.31 29.65
N ASN A 189 -3.34 -18.24 28.89
CA ASN A 189 -4.57 -17.52 29.22
C ASN A 189 -4.30 -16.10 29.74
N ASN A 190 -3.34 -15.41 29.13
CA ASN A 190 -2.99 -14.03 29.48
C ASN A 190 -4.01 -13.05 28.88
N THR A 191 -4.22 -11.93 29.56
CA THR A 191 -5.05 -10.82 29.06
C THR A 191 -4.24 -10.02 28.05
N VAL A 192 -4.81 -9.73 26.88
CA VAL A 192 -4.10 -9.10 25.77
C VAL A 192 -4.88 -7.88 25.27
N ILE A 193 -4.19 -6.76 25.10
CA ILE A 193 -4.70 -5.58 24.38
C ILE A 193 -3.80 -5.34 23.18
N MET A 194 -4.38 -5.43 21.99
CA MET A 194 -3.67 -5.22 20.74
C MET A 194 -4.20 -3.99 20.01
N ILE A 195 -3.32 -3.22 19.41
CA ILE A 195 -3.66 -2.23 18.38
C ILE A 195 -3.32 -2.83 17.03
N THR A 196 -4.26 -2.76 16.10
CA THR A 196 -3.99 -3.05 14.68
C THR A 196 -4.84 -2.14 13.79
N HIS A 197 -4.42 -2.00 12.55
CA HIS A 197 -5.21 -1.42 11.47
C HIS A 197 -5.76 -2.49 10.52
N ASP A 198 -5.41 -3.76 10.73
CA ASP A 198 -5.83 -4.89 9.91
C ASP A 198 -7.11 -5.53 10.50
N VAL A 199 -8.16 -5.59 9.68
CA VAL A 199 -9.46 -6.12 10.09
C VAL A 199 -9.42 -7.65 10.28
N ASP A 200 -8.66 -8.35 9.45
CA ASP A 200 -8.50 -9.79 9.56
C ASP A 200 -7.79 -10.15 10.86
N GLU A 201 -6.77 -9.38 11.25
CA GLU A 201 -6.12 -9.54 12.56
C GLU A 201 -7.08 -9.34 13.72
N ALA A 202 -7.88 -8.28 13.67
CA ALA A 202 -8.82 -7.94 14.73
C ALA A 202 -9.86 -9.05 14.94
N VAL A 203 -10.45 -9.57 13.85
CA VAL A 203 -11.46 -10.64 13.91
C VAL A 203 -10.82 -12.00 14.24
N LEU A 204 -9.62 -12.28 13.73
CA LEU A 204 -8.94 -13.55 13.98
C LEU A 204 -8.50 -13.70 15.43
N LEU A 205 -8.01 -12.64 16.09
CA LEU A 205 -7.36 -12.75 17.40
C LEU A 205 -8.28 -12.43 18.59
N SER A 206 -9.25 -11.53 18.41
CA SER A 206 -9.94 -10.91 19.55
C SER A 206 -11.21 -11.62 19.98
N ASP A 207 -11.51 -11.55 21.27
CA ASP A 207 -12.86 -11.78 21.82
C ASP A 207 -13.74 -10.54 21.62
N ARG A 208 -13.16 -9.34 21.73
CA ARG A 208 -13.85 -8.08 21.44
C ARG A 208 -13.00 -7.10 20.65
N ILE A 209 -13.64 -6.39 19.74
CA ILE A 209 -13.03 -5.32 18.95
C ILE A 209 -13.62 -4.00 19.39
N VAL A 210 -12.80 -3.16 20.01
CA VAL A 210 -13.13 -1.81 20.42
C VAL A 210 -12.80 -0.86 19.28
N MET A 211 -13.83 -0.25 18.70
CA MET A 211 -13.69 0.62 17.54
C MET A 211 -13.78 2.09 17.97
N MET A 212 -12.69 2.82 17.76
CA MET A 212 -12.54 4.23 18.15
C MET A 212 -12.97 5.18 17.03
N THR A 213 -13.58 6.30 17.41
CA THR A 213 -13.94 7.36 16.46
C THR A 213 -12.71 8.12 15.95
N ASN A 214 -12.90 9.04 15.01
CA ASN A 214 -11.80 9.88 14.52
C ASN A 214 -11.34 10.86 15.60
N GLY A 215 -10.06 11.20 15.59
CA GLY A 215 -9.53 12.31 16.37
C GLY A 215 -9.66 13.65 15.63
N PRO A 216 -9.46 14.79 16.32
CA PRO A 216 -9.23 14.92 17.77
C PRO A 216 -10.49 14.64 18.60
N SER A 217 -10.34 14.42 19.91
CA SER A 217 -11.39 14.02 20.87
C SER A 217 -12.07 12.70 20.51
N ALA A 218 -11.26 11.68 20.19
CA ALA A 218 -11.79 10.36 19.88
C ALA A 218 -12.47 9.74 21.11
N GLU A 219 -13.61 9.09 20.86
CA GLU A 219 -14.42 8.34 21.82
C GLU A 219 -14.49 6.88 21.36
N ILE A 220 -15.12 6.01 22.15
CA ILE A 220 -15.47 4.65 21.69
C ILE A 220 -16.75 4.75 20.88
N GLY A 221 -16.68 4.41 19.59
CA GLY A 221 -17.87 4.45 18.73
C GLY A 221 -18.71 3.18 18.83
N GLN A 222 -18.06 2.01 18.83
CA GLN A 222 -18.73 0.71 18.92
C GLN A 222 -17.79 -0.33 19.53
N ILE A 223 -18.34 -1.27 20.29
CA ILE A 223 -17.64 -2.48 20.74
C ILE A 223 -18.34 -3.67 20.07
N LEU A 224 -17.58 -4.50 19.37
CA LEU A 224 -18.07 -5.69 18.70
C LEU A 224 -17.58 -6.94 19.41
N ASP A 225 -18.51 -7.78 19.87
CA ASP A 225 -18.22 -9.09 20.47
C ASP A 225 -18.05 -10.16 19.38
N ILE A 226 -16.97 -10.93 19.45
CA ILE A 226 -16.62 -11.96 18.47
C ILE A 226 -16.93 -13.35 19.05
N ASP A 227 -18.15 -13.82 18.80
CA ASP A 227 -18.56 -15.19 19.16
C ASP A 227 -18.05 -16.22 18.15
N LEU A 228 -16.72 -16.42 18.17
CA LEU A 228 -16.01 -17.47 17.45
C LEU A 228 -15.06 -18.19 18.42
N PRO A 229 -15.15 -19.54 18.53
CA PRO A 229 -14.31 -20.30 19.46
C PRO A 229 -12.83 -20.16 19.11
N ARG A 230 -11.99 -20.04 20.14
CA ARG A 230 -10.52 -20.05 20.01
C ARG A 230 -9.98 -21.45 20.35
N PRO A 231 -8.89 -21.92 19.70
CA PRO A 231 -8.12 -21.26 18.66
C PRO A 231 -8.85 -21.28 17.30
N ARG A 232 -8.65 -20.23 16.51
CA ARG A 232 -9.31 -20.00 15.23
C ARG A 232 -8.43 -20.45 14.07
N ASP A 233 -8.86 -21.46 13.34
CA ASP A 233 -8.14 -21.90 12.13
C ASP A 233 -8.56 -21.01 10.94
N ARG A 234 -7.57 -20.34 10.33
CA ARG A 234 -7.83 -19.39 9.23
C ARG A 234 -8.42 -20.05 7.99
N LEU A 235 -8.00 -21.28 7.66
CA LEU A 235 -8.52 -22.00 6.49
C LEU A 235 -9.97 -22.46 6.73
N ALA A 236 -10.28 -22.87 7.96
CA ALA A 236 -11.65 -23.24 8.33
C ALA A 236 -12.59 -22.02 8.38
N LEU A 237 -12.08 -20.84 8.75
CA LEU A 237 -12.88 -19.62 8.86
C LEU A 237 -13.13 -18.89 7.53
N ALA A 238 -12.38 -19.20 6.47
CA ALA A 238 -12.53 -18.55 5.17
C ALA A 238 -13.97 -18.61 4.64
N ASP A 239 -14.65 -19.73 4.88
CA ASP A 239 -16.04 -19.97 4.45
C ASP A 239 -17.07 -19.81 5.59
N GLU A 240 -16.66 -19.45 6.81
CA GLU A 240 -17.57 -19.30 7.95
C GLU A 240 -18.37 -17.98 7.84
N PRO A 241 -19.71 -18.02 7.75
CA PRO A 241 -20.53 -16.83 7.57
C PRO A 241 -20.38 -15.80 8.69
N ARG A 242 -20.20 -16.25 9.94
CA ARG A 242 -20.01 -15.36 11.10
C ARG A 242 -18.70 -14.58 11.03
N TYR A 243 -17.62 -15.20 10.56
CA TYR A 243 -16.34 -14.52 10.38
C TYR A 243 -16.47 -13.38 9.36
N ASN A 244 -17.10 -13.66 8.22
CA ASN A 244 -17.35 -12.65 7.19
C ASN A 244 -18.29 -11.54 7.67
N HIS A 245 -19.26 -11.86 8.52
CA HIS A 245 -20.14 -10.86 9.15
C HIS A 245 -19.36 -9.90 10.06
N TYR A 246 -18.53 -10.41 10.98
CA TYR A 246 -17.73 -9.55 11.86
C TYR A 246 -16.76 -8.66 11.09
N ARG A 247 -16.10 -9.20 10.05
CA ARG A 247 -15.26 -8.38 9.16
C ARG A 247 -16.04 -7.24 8.53
N ALA A 248 -17.24 -7.54 8.02
CA ALA A 248 -18.09 -6.53 7.41
C ALA A 248 -18.53 -5.45 8.40
N GLU A 249 -18.80 -5.79 9.66
CA GLU A 249 -19.16 -4.80 10.68
C GLU A 249 -17.99 -3.88 11.04
N VAL A 250 -16.80 -4.43 11.25
CA VAL A 250 -15.60 -3.62 11.53
C VAL A 250 -15.29 -2.69 10.36
N LEU A 251 -15.36 -3.20 9.13
CA LEU A 251 -15.15 -2.40 7.93
C LEU A 251 -16.21 -1.30 7.78
N ARG A 252 -17.48 -1.62 8.05
CA ARG A 252 -18.58 -0.65 7.99
C ARG A 252 -18.35 0.48 8.98
N PHE A 253 -17.99 0.16 10.22
CA PHE A 253 -17.71 1.19 11.24
C PHE A 253 -16.57 2.13 10.80
N LEU A 254 -15.47 1.56 10.31
CA LEU A 254 -14.34 2.35 9.82
C LEU A 254 -14.75 3.23 8.62
N HIS A 255 -15.65 2.75 7.75
CA HIS A 255 -16.08 3.49 6.56
C HIS A 255 -17.10 4.60 6.86
N GLU A 256 -18.16 4.31 7.61
CA GLU A 256 -19.28 5.23 7.89
C GLU A 256 -18.82 6.55 8.55
N ARG A 257 -17.76 6.51 9.36
CA ARG A 257 -17.20 7.70 10.01
C ARG A 257 -16.03 8.33 9.26
N HIS A 258 -15.55 7.71 8.18
CA HIS A 258 -14.66 8.36 7.22
C HIS A 258 -15.41 9.38 6.33
N GLN A 259 -16.73 9.18 6.15
CA GLN A 259 -17.61 10.03 5.32
C GLN A 259 -18.17 11.28 6.03
N ASN A 260 -18.16 11.35 7.37
CA ASN A 260 -18.77 12.46 8.14
C ASN A 260 -17.93 12.89 9.36
N PRO A 261 -16.93 13.77 9.20
CA PRO A 261 -16.18 14.30 10.34
C PRO A 261 -16.92 15.39 11.17
N GLU A 262 -18.07 15.95 10.72
CA GLU A 262 -18.64 17.18 11.34
C GLU A 262 -20.09 17.12 11.86
N LYS A 263 -20.85 16.02 11.79
CA LYS A 263 -22.26 16.04 12.24
C LYS A 263 -22.51 15.35 13.56
N VAL A 264 -22.07 15.98 14.65
CA VAL A 264 -22.71 15.82 15.97
C VAL A 264 -22.78 17.17 16.66
N HIS A 265 -23.80 17.97 16.32
CA HIS A 265 -24.55 18.76 17.30
C HIS A 265 -25.89 19.23 16.72
N ASP A 266 -26.93 19.02 17.52
CA ASP A 266 -28.31 19.45 17.32
C ASP A 266 -28.41 20.95 17.03
N GLN A 267 -29.02 21.32 15.89
CA GLN A 267 -30.13 22.29 15.78
C GLN A 267 -30.59 22.46 14.31
N PRO A 268 -31.85 22.84 14.05
CA PRO A 268 -32.40 22.91 12.70
C PRO A 268 -31.99 24.22 12.02
N THR A 269 -31.16 24.14 10.97
CA THR A 269 -30.75 25.33 10.20
C THR A 269 -31.54 25.45 8.89
N PRO A 270 -31.88 26.68 8.45
CA PRO A 270 -32.84 26.92 7.39
C PRO A 270 -32.24 26.76 5.99
N VAL A 271 -33.09 26.43 5.03
CA VAL A 271 -32.80 26.33 3.60
C VAL A 271 -32.39 27.69 3.04
N VAL A 272 -31.18 27.80 2.51
CA VAL A 272 -30.74 28.92 1.64
C VAL A 272 -30.65 28.40 0.21
N ALA A 273 -31.33 29.08 -0.71
CA ALA A 273 -31.53 28.70 -2.09
C ALA A 273 -30.26 28.76 -2.94
N ALA A 274 -30.09 27.76 -3.80
CA ALA A 274 -29.05 27.68 -4.84
C ALA A 274 -29.32 28.64 -6.02
N PRO A 275 -28.29 29.08 -6.77
CA PRO A 275 -28.47 29.83 -8.01
C PRO A 275 -29.05 28.93 -9.13
N PRO A 276 -29.64 29.53 -10.19
CA PRO A 276 -30.48 28.78 -11.12
C PRO A 276 -29.67 27.83 -12.01
N SER A 277 -30.11 26.57 -11.99
CA SER A 277 -29.70 25.48 -12.88
C SER A 277 -29.87 25.84 -14.35
N VAL A 278 -28.80 25.66 -15.12
CA VAL A 278 -28.92 25.40 -16.57
C VAL A 278 -29.47 23.98 -16.71
N ALA A 279 -30.67 23.87 -17.26
CA ALA A 279 -31.37 22.60 -17.39
C ALA A 279 -30.59 21.62 -18.29
N PRO A 280 -30.34 20.37 -17.86
CA PRO A 280 -29.77 19.37 -18.74
C PRO A 280 -30.81 18.97 -19.78
N ARG A 281 -30.43 19.06 -21.06
CA ARG A 281 -31.18 18.43 -22.16
C ARG A 281 -31.18 16.92 -21.91
N ARG A 282 -32.33 16.37 -21.52
CA ARG A 282 -32.55 14.92 -21.45
C ARG A 282 -32.38 14.32 -22.84
N SER A 283 -31.22 13.69 -23.08
CA SER A 283 -31.14 12.65 -24.11
C SER A 283 -31.98 11.45 -23.63
N ALA A 284 -32.60 10.74 -24.57
CA ALA A 284 -33.30 9.49 -24.29
C ALA A 284 -32.30 8.45 -23.78
N GLY A 285 -32.06 8.41 -22.46
CA GLY A 285 -30.92 7.74 -21.84
C GLY A 285 -31.29 6.44 -21.13
N ARG A 286 -30.42 5.43 -21.27
CA ARG A 286 -30.50 4.14 -20.58
C ARG A 286 -30.55 4.32 -19.04
N VAL A 287 -31.19 3.38 -18.35
CA VAL A 287 -31.33 3.39 -16.88
C VAL A 287 -29.96 3.12 -16.23
N ILE A 288 -29.54 3.97 -15.30
CA ILE A 288 -28.37 3.74 -14.44
C ILE A 288 -28.76 2.71 -13.36
N GLU A 289 -28.09 1.57 -13.34
CA GLU A 289 -28.39 0.46 -12.41
C GLU A 289 -27.99 0.78 -10.97
N LYS A 290 -26.82 1.42 -10.78
CA LYS A 290 -26.28 1.80 -9.47
C LYS A 290 -25.76 3.25 -9.52
N PRO A 291 -26.57 4.26 -9.12
CA PRO A 291 -26.17 5.65 -9.22
C PRO A 291 -25.12 6.06 -8.18
N SER A 292 -25.11 5.46 -7.00
CA SER A 292 -24.15 5.78 -5.94
C SER A 292 -22.96 4.82 -5.97
N LEU A 293 -21.74 5.34 -6.07
CA LEU A 293 -20.50 4.55 -6.21
C LEU A 293 -19.48 4.88 -5.12
N GLU A 294 -18.81 3.85 -4.63
CA GLU A 294 -17.62 3.97 -3.78
C GLU A 294 -16.36 3.66 -4.61
N LEU A 295 -15.53 4.68 -4.89
CA LEU A 295 -14.34 4.52 -5.74
C LEU A 295 -13.04 4.76 -4.95
N GLY A 296 -12.12 3.79 -5.00
CA GLY A 296 -10.82 3.89 -4.31
C GLY A 296 -9.73 4.60 -5.11
N PHE A 297 -8.81 5.27 -4.42
CA PHE A 297 -7.59 5.81 -5.01
C PHE A 297 -6.40 5.79 -4.04
N ILE A 298 -5.18 5.82 -4.59
CA ILE A 298 -3.93 6.00 -3.83
C ILE A 298 -3.46 7.45 -3.99
N PRO A 299 -2.94 8.11 -2.93
CA PRO A 299 -2.48 9.50 -3.00
C PRO A 299 -1.22 9.64 -3.88
N LEU A 300 -1.45 9.72 -5.18
CA LEU A 300 -0.49 9.92 -6.27
C LEU A 300 -1.10 10.91 -7.26
N THR A 301 -0.28 11.56 -8.07
CA THR A 301 -0.74 12.46 -9.14
C THR A 301 -1.71 11.76 -10.09
N ASP A 302 -1.50 10.47 -10.36
CA ASP A 302 -2.34 9.68 -11.28
C ASP A 302 -3.76 9.40 -10.76
N CYS A 303 -4.09 9.78 -9.50
CA CYS A 303 -5.48 9.77 -9.04
C CYS A 303 -6.30 10.95 -9.58
N ALA A 304 -5.64 11.91 -10.24
CA ALA A 304 -6.26 13.13 -10.75
C ALA A 304 -7.54 12.90 -11.55
N PRO A 305 -7.66 11.92 -12.47
CA PRO A 305 -8.90 11.74 -13.21
C PRO A 305 -10.12 11.46 -12.33
N LEU A 306 -9.97 10.69 -11.24
CA LEU A 306 -11.06 10.43 -10.28
C LEU A 306 -11.42 11.70 -9.51
N VAL A 307 -10.41 12.40 -8.99
CA VAL A 307 -10.59 13.62 -8.19
C VAL A 307 -11.23 14.74 -9.01
N ILE A 308 -10.74 14.97 -10.22
CA ILE A 308 -11.29 15.97 -11.13
C ILE A 308 -12.68 15.58 -11.62
N ALA A 309 -12.95 14.29 -11.87
CA ALA A 309 -14.30 13.85 -12.22
C ALA A 309 -15.31 14.16 -11.11
N GLN A 310 -14.91 14.08 -9.85
CA GLN A 310 -15.71 14.48 -8.70
C GLN A 310 -15.87 16.00 -8.61
N GLU A 311 -14.75 16.73 -8.51
CA GLU A 311 -14.75 18.17 -8.21
C GLU A 311 -15.32 19.04 -9.34
N LYS A 312 -15.16 18.61 -10.60
CA LYS A 312 -15.72 19.30 -11.76
C LYS A 312 -17.13 18.81 -12.12
N GLY A 313 -17.69 17.87 -11.35
CA GLY A 313 -19.05 17.36 -11.53
C GLY A 313 -19.24 16.49 -12.77
N PHE A 314 -18.18 15.91 -13.34
CA PHE A 314 -18.29 15.01 -14.49
C PHE A 314 -19.04 13.73 -14.13
N PHE A 315 -18.88 13.19 -12.91
CA PHE A 315 -19.71 12.06 -12.45
C PHE A 315 -21.19 12.43 -12.35
N ALA A 316 -21.50 13.55 -11.70
CA ALA A 316 -22.87 14.05 -11.55
C ALA A 316 -23.55 14.30 -12.91
N ALA A 317 -22.81 14.80 -13.90
CA ALA A 317 -23.30 14.98 -15.27
C ALA A 317 -23.69 13.66 -15.96
N GLN A 318 -23.14 12.52 -15.52
CA GLN A 318 -23.49 11.18 -15.99
C GLN A 318 -24.56 10.50 -15.11
N GLY A 319 -25.11 11.21 -14.11
CA GLY A 319 -26.10 10.68 -13.17
C GLY A 319 -25.51 9.82 -12.05
N LEU A 320 -24.21 9.98 -11.75
CA LEU A 320 -23.50 9.24 -10.72
C LEU A 320 -23.21 10.13 -9.50
N ASP A 321 -23.46 9.58 -8.32
CA ASP A 321 -23.11 10.13 -7.03
C ASP A 321 -21.91 9.33 -6.49
N VAL A 322 -20.72 9.91 -6.57
CA VAL A 322 -19.47 9.20 -6.27
C VAL A 322 -18.90 9.67 -4.95
N ASN A 323 -18.56 8.71 -4.10
CA ASN A 323 -17.70 8.92 -2.94
C ASN A 323 -16.29 8.37 -3.25
N LEU A 324 -15.26 9.19 -3.01
CA LEU A 324 -13.87 8.80 -3.22
C LEU A 324 -13.24 8.35 -1.89
N SER A 325 -12.75 7.11 -1.87
CA SER A 325 -12.04 6.52 -0.72
C SER A 325 -10.53 6.59 -0.94
N ARG A 326 -9.83 7.31 -0.05
CA ARG A 326 -8.36 7.35 -0.02
C ARG A 326 -7.83 6.10 0.66
N GLU A 327 -7.04 5.30 -0.05
CA GLU A 327 -6.46 4.06 0.49
C GLU A 327 -4.98 4.21 0.83
N SER A 328 -4.52 3.40 1.80
CA SER A 328 -3.13 3.44 2.30
C SER A 328 -2.17 2.56 1.49
N SER A 329 -2.68 1.55 0.79
CA SER A 329 -1.86 0.59 0.05
C SER A 329 -2.60 0.01 -1.17
N TRP A 330 -1.85 -0.47 -2.15
CA TRP A 330 -2.42 -1.17 -3.31
C TRP A 330 -3.06 -2.52 -2.95
N ALA A 331 -2.61 -3.16 -1.86
CA ALA A 331 -3.26 -4.36 -1.33
C ALA A 331 -4.69 -4.03 -0.86
N ASN A 332 -4.88 -2.92 -0.14
CA ASN A 332 -6.21 -2.48 0.30
C ASN A 332 -7.14 -2.22 -0.89
N ILE A 333 -6.64 -1.59 -1.96
CA ILE A 333 -7.40 -1.39 -3.20
C ILE A 333 -7.87 -2.73 -3.77
N ARG A 334 -6.94 -3.68 -3.94
CA ARG A 334 -7.26 -5.03 -4.45
C ARG A 334 -8.33 -5.69 -3.59
N ASP A 335 -8.13 -5.71 -2.27
CA ASP A 335 -8.95 -6.47 -1.34
C ASP A 335 -10.35 -5.84 -1.18
N LYS A 336 -10.46 -4.50 -1.13
CA LYS A 336 -11.74 -3.79 -1.04
C LYS A 336 -12.56 -3.85 -2.33
N VAL A 337 -11.92 -3.81 -3.49
CA VAL A 337 -12.64 -4.00 -4.76
C VAL A 337 -13.08 -5.46 -4.93
N SER A 338 -12.21 -6.43 -4.61
CA SER A 338 -12.55 -7.86 -4.66
C SER A 338 -13.71 -8.24 -3.74
N SER A 339 -13.82 -7.59 -2.57
CA SER A 339 -14.92 -7.81 -1.62
C SER A 339 -16.18 -7.00 -1.92
N GLY A 340 -16.14 -6.07 -2.88
CA GLY A 340 -17.27 -5.20 -3.23
C GLY A 340 -17.52 -4.06 -2.24
N ILE A 341 -16.58 -3.78 -1.32
CA ILE A 341 -16.61 -2.57 -0.48
C ILE A 341 -16.42 -1.33 -1.35
N LEU A 342 -15.50 -1.43 -2.31
CA LEU A 342 -15.35 -0.47 -3.39
C LEU A 342 -15.96 -1.05 -4.67
N ASP A 343 -16.75 -0.24 -5.36
CA ASP A 343 -17.33 -0.59 -6.66
C ASP A 343 -16.26 -0.63 -7.75
N GLY A 344 -15.25 0.22 -7.61
CA GLY A 344 -14.10 0.31 -8.50
C GLY A 344 -12.98 1.13 -7.89
N ALA A 345 -11.86 1.22 -8.58
CA ALA A 345 -10.74 2.03 -8.11
C ALA A 345 -9.77 2.39 -9.24
N GLN A 346 -8.92 3.38 -8.97
CA GLN A 346 -7.60 3.44 -9.59
C GLN A 346 -6.83 2.16 -9.25
N MET A 347 -6.26 1.50 -10.26
CA MET A 347 -5.47 0.28 -10.12
C MET A 347 -4.18 0.35 -10.93
N LEU A 348 -3.19 -0.43 -10.52
CA LEU A 348 -2.00 -0.71 -11.32
C LEU A 348 -2.42 -1.56 -12.54
N ALA A 349 -1.97 -1.22 -13.76
CA ALA A 349 -2.38 -1.95 -14.97
C ALA A 349 -2.15 -3.47 -14.92
N ALA A 350 -1.10 -3.91 -14.22
CA ALA A 350 -0.79 -5.33 -14.03
C ALA A 350 -1.69 -6.05 -13.01
N MET A 351 -2.33 -5.32 -12.07
CA MET A 351 -3.13 -5.92 -11.00
C MET A 351 -4.37 -6.67 -11.51
N PRO A 352 -5.19 -6.13 -12.43
CA PRO A 352 -6.30 -6.89 -13.02
C PRO A 352 -5.84 -8.14 -13.79
N LEU A 353 -4.64 -8.13 -14.36
CA LEU A 353 -4.06 -9.28 -15.07
C LEU A 353 -3.62 -10.36 -14.07
N ALA A 354 -2.91 -9.99 -13.01
CA ALA A 354 -2.54 -10.90 -11.93
C ALA A 354 -3.78 -11.59 -11.32
N SER A 355 -4.83 -10.81 -11.03
CA SER A 355 -6.08 -11.36 -10.50
C SER A 355 -6.76 -12.36 -11.45
N ALA A 356 -6.54 -12.28 -12.76
CA ALA A 356 -7.08 -13.23 -13.72
C ALA A 356 -6.25 -14.52 -13.83
N LEU A 357 -4.96 -14.47 -13.47
CA LEU A 357 -4.09 -15.63 -13.38
C LEU A 357 -4.32 -16.43 -12.09
N GLU A 358 -4.71 -15.76 -11.01
CA GLU A 358 -5.01 -16.35 -9.70
C GLU A 358 -6.43 -16.96 -9.63
N SER A 359 -6.63 -18.06 -10.37
CA SER A 359 -7.95 -18.70 -10.59
C SER A 359 -8.69 -19.22 -9.35
N SER A 360 -8.09 -19.25 -8.15
CA SER A 360 -8.67 -19.87 -6.95
C SER A 360 -8.84 -18.96 -5.73
N ARG A 361 -8.41 -17.69 -5.77
CA ARG A 361 -8.33 -16.84 -4.55
C ARG A 361 -8.81 -15.39 -4.69
N SER A 362 -9.02 -14.86 -5.90
CA SER A 362 -9.45 -13.47 -6.11
C SER A 362 -10.64 -13.37 -7.08
N GLN A 363 -11.53 -12.39 -6.87
CA GLN A 363 -12.56 -12.09 -7.86
C GLN A 363 -11.92 -11.54 -9.13
N ALA A 364 -12.31 -12.08 -10.29
CA ALA A 364 -11.77 -11.62 -11.57
C ALA A 364 -12.06 -10.12 -11.78
N MET A 365 -11.00 -9.32 -11.95
CA MET A 365 -11.08 -7.89 -12.23
C MET A 365 -11.06 -7.61 -13.73
N VAL A 366 -11.64 -6.48 -14.13
CA VAL A 366 -11.66 -5.97 -15.51
C VAL A 366 -11.39 -4.47 -15.54
N THR A 367 -10.92 -3.98 -16.67
CA THR A 367 -10.77 -2.55 -16.93
C THR A 367 -11.30 -2.17 -18.31
N ALA A 368 -11.93 -1.01 -18.39
CA ALA A 368 -12.41 -0.39 -19.62
C ALA A 368 -11.71 0.93 -19.94
N LEU A 369 -10.74 1.37 -19.14
CA LEU A 369 -10.15 2.70 -19.26
C LEU A 369 -8.75 2.72 -18.66
N SER A 370 -7.78 3.24 -19.42
CA SER A 370 -6.49 3.67 -18.88
C SER A 370 -6.61 5.11 -18.36
N LEU A 371 -6.08 5.40 -17.19
CA LEU A 371 -6.21 6.70 -16.54
C LEU A 371 -5.18 7.70 -17.08
N ASP A 372 -3.98 7.22 -17.41
CA ASP A 372 -2.84 8.03 -17.78
C ASP A 372 -1.73 7.19 -18.45
N LEU A 373 -0.77 7.90 -19.03
CA LEU A 373 0.54 7.38 -19.43
C LEU A 373 1.63 8.12 -18.65
N ASN A 374 2.74 7.41 -18.38
CA ASN A 374 3.94 7.91 -17.71
C ASN A 374 3.76 8.19 -16.20
N GLY A 375 4.31 9.28 -15.67
CA GLY A 375 4.09 9.72 -14.29
C GLY A 375 4.98 9.14 -13.18
N ASN A 376 5.87 8.18 -13.48
CA ASN A 376 6.79 7.63 -12.47
C ASN A 376 8.24 8.06 -12.69
N ALA A 377 9.06 7.86 -11.66
CA ALA A 377 10.50 7.96 -11.77
C ALA A 377 11.22 6.96 -10.86
N ILE A 378 12.51 6.77 -11.12
CA ILE A 378 13.46 6.06 -10.26
C ILE A 378 14.29 7.10 -9.52
N THR A 379 14.21 7.07 -8.19
CA THR A 379 14.92 7.99 -7.29
C THR A 379 15.86 7.20 -6.40
N VAL A 380 17.09 7.69 -6.21
CA VAL A 380 18.10 7.06 -5.34
C VAL A 380 18.52 7.98 -4.21
N SER A 381 19.10 7.40 -3.16
CA SER A 381 19.70 8.16 -2.07
C SER A 381 20.91 8.96 -2.56
N LYS A 382 21.21 10.06 -1.87
CA LYS A 382 22.44 10.84 -2.13
C LYS A 382 23.71 10.01 -1.97
N GLU A 383 23.72 9.10 -1.00
CA GLU A 383 24.85 8.19 -0.77
C GLU A 383 25.07 7.28 -1.98
N LEU A 384 24.02 6.58 -2.43
CA LEU A 384 24.13 5.71 -3.60
C LEU A 384 24.54 6.52 -4.84
N TYR A 385 23.95 7.70 -5.05
CA TYR A 385 24.30 8.54 -6.18
C TYR A 385 25.78 8.96 -6.16
N GLY A 386 26.33 9.34 -5.00
CA GLY A 386 27.75 9.65 -4.86
C GLY A 386 28.65 8.47 -5.22
N ARG A 387 28.24 7.26 -4.84
CA ARG A 387 28.94 6.02 -5.23
C ARG A 387 28.85 5.75 -6.73
N MET A 388 27.70 6.01 -7.35
CA MET A 388 27.51 5.89 -8.79
C MET A 388 28.40 6.89 -9.56
N LEU A 389 28.50 8.14 -9.10
CA LEU A 389 29.41 9.14 -9.66
C LEU A 389 30.87 8.70 -9.60
N ALA A 390 31.28 8.09 -8.48
CA ALA A 390 32.64 7.61 -8.28
C ALA A 390 33.06 6.48 -9.23
N THR A 391 32.11 5.86 -9.96
CA THR A 391 32.40 4.82 -10.96
C THR A 391 33.02 5.35 -12.25
N GLY A 392 32.98 6.68 -12.45
CA GLY A 392 33.52 7.37 -13.63
C GLY A 392 32.72 7.17 -14.92
N ILE A 393 31.50 6.60 -14.85
CA ILE A 393 30.56 6.63 -15.97
C ILE A 393 30.16 8.10 -16.20
N SER A 394 30.18 8.56 -17.45
CA SER A 394 30.04 9.99 -17.77
C SER A 394 28.60 10.44 -18.02
N ASP A 395 27.68 9.50 -18.29
CA ASP A 395 26.32 9.76 -18.76
C ASP A 395 25.25 9.29 -17.74
N LEU A 396 25.45 9.59 -16.45
CA LEU A 396 24.52 9.19 -15.38
C LEU A 396 23.10 9.74 -15.53
N ASP A 397 22.90 10.78 -16.33
CA ASP A 397 21.58 11.36 -16.57
C ASP A 397 20.82 10.62 -17.71
N THR A 398 21.40 9.55 -18.29
CA THR A 398 20.72 8.65 -19.23
C THR A 398 20.23 7.36 -18.54
N PRO A 399 19.17 6.71 -19.04
CA PRO A 399 18.71 5.42 -18.52
C PRO A 399 19.81 4.36 -18.49
N LEU A 400 20.56 4.22 -19.58
CA LEU A 400 21.59 3.19 -19.70
C LEU A 400 22.84 3.52 -18.86
N GLY A 401 23.31 4.77 -18.89
CA GLY A 401 24.47 5.21 -18.13
C GLY A 401 24.25 5.11 -16.62
N SER A 402 23.07 5.50 -16.13
CA SER A 402 22.69 5.29 -14.72
C SER A 402 22.63 3.80 -14.35
N ALA A 403 22.07 2.93 -15.19
CA ALA A 403 22.04 1.49 -14.94
C ALA A 403 23.45 0.88 -14.89
N GLN A 404 24.34 1.28 -15.80
CA GLN A 404 25.74 0.84 -15.84
C GLN A 404 26.54 1.31 -14.62
N ALA A 405 26.29 2.54 -14.16
CA ALA A 405 26.89 3.05 -12.93
C ALA A 405 26.41 2.23 -11.73
N LEU A 406 25.10 1.93 -11.63
CA LEU A 406 24.57 1.06 -10.58
C LEU A 406 25.21 -0.33 -10.62
N ARG A 407 25.38 -0.91 -11.82
CA ARG A 407 26.00 -2.23 -11.99
C ARG A 407 27.39 -2.28 -11.36
N LYS A 408 28.24 -1.30 -11.65
CA LYS A 408 29.59 -1.20 -11.05
C LYS A 408 29.54 -1.09 -9.53
N VAL A 409 28.58 -0.35 -8.99
CA VAL A 409 28.38 -0.20 -7.53
C VAL A 409 27.98 -1.55 -6.90
N VAL A 410 27.08 -2.28 -7.53
CA VAL A 410 26.61 -3.60 -7.09
C VAL A 410 27.74 -4.63 -7.15
N GLU A 411 28.50 -4.67 -8.24
CA GLU A 411 29.67 -5.56 -8.38
C GLU A 411 30.74 -5.27 -7.31
N ASP A 412 31.01 -3.99 -6.99
CA ASP A 412 31.90 -3.59 -5.89
C ASP A 412 31.36 -4.04 -4.53
N ASP A 413 30.06 -3.92 -4.29
CA ASP A 413 29.44 -4.37 -3.04
C ASP A 413 29.54 -5.88 -2.84
N ILE A 414 29.27 -6.66 -3.90
CA ILE A 414 29.43 -8.11 -3.90
C ILE A 414 30.88 -8.49 -3.64
N ALA A 415 31.84 -7.87 -4.35
CA ALA A 415 33.27 -8.16 -4.19
C ALA A 415 33.79 -7.85 -2.78
N ARG A 416 33.17 -6.88 -2.09
CA ARG A 416 33.52 -6.49 -0.72
C ARG A 416 32.66 -7.15 0.36
N GLY A 417 31.72 -8.02 -0.01
CA GLY A 417 30.81 -8.68 0.94
C GLY A 417 29.88 -7.71 1.68
N ARG A 418 29.52 -6.58 1.06
CA ARG A 418 28.54 -5.63 1.62
C ARG A 418 27.12 -6.17 1.47
N LYS A 419 26.20 -5.63 2.27
CA LYS A 419 24.77 -5.91 2.12
C LYS A 419 24.29 -5.46 0.74
N LYS A 420 23.34 -6.21 0.17
CA LYS A 420 22.68 -5.84 -1.08
C LYS A 420 22.01 -4.48 -0.93
N LEU A 421 21.97 -3.74 -2.04
CA LEU A 421 21.24 -2.47 -2.09
C LEU A 421 19.74 -2.77 -2.07
N ALA A 422 19.00 -2.11 -1.19
CA ALA A 422 17.55 -2.26 -1.10
C ALA A 422 16.85 -1.23 -2.00
N PHE A 423 15.99 -1.69 -2.91
CA PHE A 423 15.15 -0.83 -3.73
C PHE A 423 13.67 -1.10 -3.47
N ALA A 424 12.87 -0.05 -3.38
CA ALA A 424 11.43 -0.20 -3.17
C ALA A 424 10.61 -0.06 -4.46
N MET A 425 9.54 -0.85 -4.53
CA MET A 425 8.42 -0.70 -5.44
C MET A 425 7.13 -0.56 -4.61
N VAL A 426 6.03 -0.18 -5.24
CA VAL A 426 4.75 0.04 -4.54
C VAL A 426 3.92 -1.22 -4.36
N PHE A 427 4.11 -2.22 -5.24
CA PHE A 427 3.42 -3.51 -5.23
C PHE A 427 4.11 -4.47 -6.21
N PRO A 428 4.09 -5.81 -6.02
CA PRO A 428 4.72 -6.75 -6.94
C PRO A 428 4.15 -6.69 -8.36
N ASP A 429 2.82 -6.69 -8.50
CA ASP A 429 2.12 -6.59 -9.79
C ASP A 429 1.95 -5.12 -10.20
N SER A 430 3.07 -4.43 -10.45
CA SER A 430 3.07 -3.01 -10.77
C SER A 430 4.01 -2.64 -11.92
N SER A 431 3.64 -1.61 -12.67
CA SER A 431 4.52 -0.89 -13.59
C SER A 431 5.86 -0.52 -12.96
N HIS A 432 5.85 0.01 -11.75
CA HIS A 432 7.03 0.37 -10.97
C HIS A 432 8.02 -0.78 -10.82
N ASN A 433 7.53 -1.98 -10.51
CA ASN A 433 8.36 -3.19 -10.44
C ASN A 433 9.01 -3.48 -11.79
N TYR A 434 8.22 -3.52 -12.86
CA TYR A 434 8.72 -3.88 -14.18
C TYR A 434 9.61 -2.80 -14.79
N LEU A 435 9.38 -1.52 -14.55
CA LEU A 435 10.26 -0.42 -14.94
C LEU A 435 11.62 -0.54 -14.23
N LEU A 436 11.61 -0.78 -12.92
CA LEU A 436 12.83 -0.95 -12.13
C LEU A 436 13.64 -2.17 -12.61
N ARG A 437 12.96 -3.31 -12.82
CA ARG A 437 13.56 -4.54 -13.36
C ARG A 437 14.11 -4.35 -14.76
N TYR A 438 13.37 -3.65 -15.63
CA TYR A 438 13.78 -3.38 -17.00
C TYR A 438 15.05 -2.52 -17.02
N TRP A 439 15.07 -1.44 -16.24
CA TRP A 439 16.23 -0.56 -16.08
C TRP A 439 17.46 -1.31 -15.56
N MET A 440 17.31 -2.08 -14.46
CA MET A 440 18.41 -2.87 -13.89
C MET A 440 18.93 -3.93 -14.86
N ALA A 441 18.03 -4.70 -15.48
CA ALA A 441 18.40 -5.76 -16.40
C ALA A 441 19.06 -5.23 -17.68
N SER A 442 18.80 -3.99 -18.08
CA SER A 442 19.45 -3.38 -19.25
C SER A 442 20.98 -3.27 -19.07
N ALA A 443 21.47 -3.18 -17.83
CA ALA A 443 22.89 -3.22 -17.50
C ALA A 443 23.36 -4.60 -16.99
N GLY A 444 22.52 -5.64 -17.03
CA GLY A 444 22.87 -6.99 -16.58
C GLY A 444 22.81 -7.22 -15.06
N ILE A 445 22.15 -6.33 -14.31
CA ILE A 445 21.85 -6.55 -12.89
C ILE A 445 20.64 -7.48 -12.79
N HIS A 446 20.76 -8.58 -12.08
CA HIS A 446 19.64 -9.48 -11.84
C HIS A 446 18.83 -9.00 -10.62
N PRO A 447 17.59 -8.52 -10.79
CA PRO A 447 16.81 -7.87 -9.75
C PRO A 447 16.51 -8.74 -8.52
N ASP A 448 16.33 -10.06 -8.68
CA ASP A 448 16.07 -10.96 -7.54
C ASP A 448 17.34 -11.53 -6.87
N ARG A 449 18.52 -11.30 -7.47
CA ARG A 449 19.79 -11.88 -7.00
C ARG A 449 20.73 -10.80 -6.48
N ASP A 450 20.89 -9.72 -7.22
CA ASP A 450 21.96 -8.74 -7.01
C ASP A 450 21.54 -7.57 -6.11
N VAL A 451 20.23 -7.37 -5.92
CA VAL A 451 19.63 -6.33 -5.07
C VAL A 451 18.51 -6.94 -4.22
N ASP A 452 18.04 -6.19 -3.22
CA ASP A 452 16.84 -6.55 -2.46
C ASP A 452 15.67 -5.68 -2.93
N LEU A 453 14.64 -6.29 -3.52
CA LEU A 453 13.42 -5.60 -3.92
C LEU A 453 12.34 -5.72 -2.83
N VAL A 454 11.85 -4.58 -2.32
CA VAL A 454 10.88 -4.52 -1.22
C VAL A 454 9.64 -3.72 -1.60
N VAL A 455 8.53 -3.97 -0.90
CA VAL A 455 7.27 -3.24 -1.10
C VAL A 455 7.15 -2.15 -0.03
N VAL A 456 6.96 -0.90 -0.45
CA VAL A 456 6.76 0.24 0.45
C VAL A 456 5.59 1.10 -0.05
N PRO A 457 4.67 1.54 0.82
CA PRO A 457 3.61 2.47 0.44
C PRO A 457 4.17 3.82 -0.09
N PRO A 458 3.61 4.39 -1.17
CA PRO A 458 4.17 5.59 -1.80
C PRO A 458 4.47 6.77 -0.85
N PRO A 459 3.57 7.18 0.07
CA PRO A 459 3.83 8.30 0.97
C PRO A 459 4.99 8.05 1.96
N GLN A 460 5.40 6.79 2.15
CA GLN A 460 6.46 6.42 3.09
C GLN A 460 7.85 6.35 2.43
N MET A 461 7.94 6.36 1.10
CA MET A 461 9.20 6.20 0.35
C MET A 461 10.31 7.15 0.84
N GLY A 462 9.98 8.44 0.98
CA GLY A 462 10.94 9.44 1.46
C GLY A 462 11.43 9.20 2.89
N ASN A 463 10.58 8.65 3.77
CA ASN A 463 10.97 8.35 5.15
C ASN A 463 11.95 7.17 5.22
N TYR A 464 11.73 6.13 4.41
CA TYR A 464 12.63 4.99 4.32
C TYR A 464 13.98 5.37 3.69
N LEU A 465 13.96 6.24 2.67
CA LEU A 465 15.18 6.79 2.08
C LEU A 465 15.97 7.62 3.11
N ARG A 466 15.28 8.49 3.87
CA ARG A 466 15.89 9.29 4.95
C ARG A 466 16.51 8.42 6.05
N ALA A 467 15.85 7.31 6.39
CA ALA A 467 16.32 6.37 7.41
C ALA A 467 17.50 5.49 6.96
N GLY A 468 17.94 5.59 5.69
CA GLY A 468 18.99 4.74 5.13
C GLY A 468 18.57 3.27 4.97
N LEU A 469 17.27 3.00 4.98
CA LEU A 469 16.71 1.65 4.78
C LEU A 469 16.55 1.30 3.30
N LEU A 470 16.51 2.31 2.43
CA LEU A 470 16.47 2.16 0.99
C LEU A 470 17.66 2.85 0.34
N SER A 471 18.21 2.20 -0.68
CA SER A 471 19.18 2.78 -1.60
C SER A 471 18.49 3.55 -2.72
N GLY A 472 17.26 3.16 -3.09
CA GLY A 472 16.40 3.87 -4.05
C GLY A 472 15.00 3.27 -4.14
N TYR A 473 14.17 3.81 -5.03
CA TYR A 473 12.82 3.32 -5.28
C TYR A 473 12.29 3.74 -6.66
N CYS A 474 11.23 3.05 -7.11
CA CYS A 474 10.39 3.50 -8.22
C CYS A 474 8.96 3.73 -7.74
N VAL A 475 8.43 4.94 -7.97
CA VAL A 475 7.11 5.38 -7.51
C VAL A 475 6.52 6.41 -8.47
N GLY A 476 5.20 6.52 -8.53
CA GLY A 476 4.51 7.66 -9.16
C GLY A 476 4.71 8.97 -8.39
N GLU A 477 4.53 10.09 -9.07
CA GLU A 477 4.53 11.41 -8.43
C GLU A 477 3.37 11.57 -7.42
N PRO A 478 3.47 12.47 -6.42
CA PRO A 478 4.48 13.53 -6.23
C PRO A 478 5.75 13.11 -5.47
N TRP A 479 5.91 11.82 -5.14
CA TRP A 479 6.89 11.39 -4.14
C TRP A 479 8.35 11.42 -4.62
N ASN A 480 8.59 11.52 -5.93
CA ASN A 480 9.95 11.73 -6.46
C ASN A 480 10.32 13.20 -6.35
N THR A 481 9.45 14.09 -6.84
CA THR A 481 9.67 15.54 -6.75
C THR A 481 9.77 15.99 -5.29
N TYR A 482 8.97 15.40 -4.39
CA TYR A 482 9.05 15.65 -2.95
C TYR A 482 10.41 15.25 -2.36
N ALA A 483 10.93 14.05 -2.70
CA ALA A 483 12.22 13.62 -2.18
C ALA A 483 13.38 14.49 -2.68
N VAL A 484 13.27 15.03 -3.90
CA VAL A 484 14.23 16.00 -4.43
C VAL A 484 14.10 17.36 -3.72
N SER A 485 12.89 17.88 -3.53
CA SER A 485 12.67 19.18 -2.87
C SER A 485 13.13 19.19 -1.42
N GLU A 486 12.94 18.07 -0.72
CA GLU A 486 13.39 17.86 0.66
C GLU A 486 14.87 17.46 0.75
N GLY A 487 15.56 17.33 -0.39
CA GLY A 487 16.98 16.94 -0.45
C GLY A 487 17.25 15.55 0.13
N LEU A 488 16.28 14.62 0.06
CA LEU A 488 16.42 13.24 0.53
C LEU A 488 17.07 12.34 -0.51
N GLY A 489 16.81 12.61 -1.79
CA GLY A 489 17.26 11.79 -2.89
C GLY A 489 17.48 12.58 -4.17
N ARG A 490 17.87 11.85 -5.21
CA ARG A 490 18.06 12.34 -6.57
C ARG A 490 17.29 11.45 -7.54
N THR A 491 16.48 12.05 -8.40
CA THR A 491 15.84 11.35 -9.51
C THR A 491 16.89 11.02 -10.57
N LEU A 492 16.95 9.78 -11.01
CA LEU A 492 17.87 9.34 -12.06
C LEU A 492 17.21 9.31 -13.43
N VAL A 493 16.03 8.69 -13.49
CA VAL A 493 15.38 8.32 -14.74
C VAL A 493 13.88 8.41 -14.55
N THR A 494 13.17 9.02 -15.50
CA THR A 494 11.70 8.99 -15.52
C THR A 494 11.20 7.75 -16.25
N SER A 495 9.95 7.34 -16.00
CA SER A 495 9.36 6.25 -16.78
C SER A 495 9.31 6.58 -18.27
N TYR A 496 9.13 7.86 -18.63
CA TYR A 496 9.20 8.33 -20.02
C TYR A 496 10.56 8.07 -20.65
N ASP A 497 11.66 8.23 -19.91
CA ASP A 497 13.00 7.93 -20.44
C ASP A 497 13.22 6.40 -20.63
N ILE A 498 12.50 5.54 -19.90
CA ILE A 498 12.57 4.06 -20.02
C ILE A 498 11.70 3.55 -21.18
N TRP A 499 10.47 4.04 -21.27
CA TRP A 499 9.53 3.74 -22.34
C TRP A 499 8.66 4.98 -22.55
N ASN A 500 8.78 5.61 -23.71
CA ASN A 500 7.99 6.80 -24.02
C ASN A 500 6.49 6.43 -24.03
N ASN A 501 5.67 7.25 -23.38
CA ASN A 501 4.20 7.09 -23.36
C ASN A 501 3.73 5.69 -22.94
N HIS A 502 4.39 5.13 -21.94
CA HIS A 502 4.10 3.80 -21.42
C HIS A 502 2.79 3.75 -20.62
N PRO A 503 2.06 2.61 -20.64
CA PRO A 503 0.82 2.42 -19.89
C PRO A 503 1.04 2.42 -18.38
N GLU A 504 0.18 3.11 -17.64
CA GLU A 504 0.35 3.24 -16.20
C GLU A 504 -0.85 2.78 -15.36
N LYS A 505 -1.75 3.68 -14.95
CA LYS A 505 -2.89 3.29 -14.10
C LYS A 505 -4.11 3.01 -14.96
N VAL A 506 -4.99 2.17 -14.44
CA VAL A 506 -6.28 1.84 -15.05
C VAL A 506 -7.42 2.07 -14.07
N PHE A 507 -8.63 2.28 -14.58
CA PHE A 507 -9.84 2.19 -13.77
C PHE A 507 -10.31 0.74 -13.76
N GLY A 508 -10.23 0.09 -12.59
CA GLY A 508 -10.56 -1.32 -12.41
C GLY A 508 -11.80 -1.53 -11.58
N VAL A 509 -12.59 -2.54 -11.96
CA VAL A 509 -13.79 -3.01 -11.26
C VAL A 509 -13.79 -4.55 -11.27
N THR A 510 -14.62 -5.20 -10.45
CA THR A 510 -14.81 -6.66 -10.62
C THR A 510 -15.62 -6.95 -11.88
N ARG A 511 -15.38 -8.10 -12.51
CA ARG A 511 -16.16 -8.57 -13.67
C ARG A 511 -17.63 -8.68 -13.33
N ALA A 512 -17.94 -9.29 -12.18
CA ALA A 512 -19.30 -9.46 -11.70
C ALA A 512 -20.02 -8.10 -11.58
N TRP A 513 -19.34 -7.09 -11.03
CA TRP A 513 -19.90 -5.74 -10.93
C TRP A 513 -20.10 -5.09 -12.30
N ALA A 514 -19.13 -5.20 -13.20
CA ALA A 514 -19.23 -4.62 -14.55
C ALA A 514 -20.36 -5.23 -15.37
N ASP A 515 -20.56 -6.55 -15.27
CA ASP A 515 -21.59 -7.27 -16.00
C ASP A 515 -22.99 -7.03 -15.37
N ALA A 516 -23.07 -6.78 -14.06
CA ALA A 516 -24.32 -6.42 -13.37
C ALA A 516 -24.72 -4.94 -13.56
N ASN A 517 -23.76 -4.04 -13.77
CA ASN A 517 -23.98 -2.59 -13.85
C ASN A 517 -23.42 -1.97 -15.16
N PRO A 518 -23.81 -2.47 -16.35
CA PRO A 518 -23.19 -2.07 -17.60
C PRO A 518 -23.38 -0.60 -17.97
N ASN A 519 -24.56 0.00 -17.71
CA ASN A 519 -24.78 1.42 -18.02
C ASN A 519 -24.10 2.35 -17.02
N THR A 520 -24.07 1.95 -15.75
CA THR A 520 -23.33 2.62 -14.67
C THR A 520 -21.83 2.62 -14.97
N HIS A 521 -21.26 1.48 -15.34
CA HIS A 521 -19.85 1.37 -15.74
C HIS A 521 -19.55 2.28 -16.94
N LEU A 522 -20.42 2.26 -17.96
CA LEU A 522 -20.30 3.13 -19.14
C LEU A 522 -20.41 4.63 -18.79
N ALA A 523 -21.23 4.99 -17.81
CA ALA A 523 -21.35 6.35 -17.28
C ALA A 523 -20.07 6.78 -16.55
N ALA A 524 -19.49 5.93 -15.71
CA ALA A 524 -18.24 6.21 -15.01
C ALA A 524 -17.08 6.38 -16.00
N VAL A 525 -16.97 5.51 -17.01
CA VAL A 525 -15.96 5.62 -18.07
C VAL A 525 -16.10 6.94 -18.83
N ARG A 526 -17.32 7.37 -19.18
CA ARG A 526 -17.55 8.69 -19.83
C ARG A 526 -17.09 9.85 -18.96
N ALA A 527 -17.47 9.86 -17.67
CA ALA A 527 -17.07 10.91 -16.74
C ALA A 527 -15.55 11.01 -16.62
N LEU A 528 -14.86 9.86 -16.51
CA LEU A 528 -13.42 9.80 -16.41
C LEU A 528 -12.71 10.24 -17.70
N ILE A 529 -13.23 9.91 -18.89
CA ILE A 529 -12.69 10.43 -20.16
C ILE A 529 -12.76 11.96 -20.18
N GLN A 530 -13.88 12.55 -19.74
CA GLN A 530 -14.02 14.02 -19.69
C GLN A 530 -13.05 14.65 -18.67
N ALA A 531 -12.84 14.02 -17.51
CA ALA A 531 -11.85 14.47 -16.53
C ALA A 531 -10.43 14.41 -17.10
N CYS A 532 -10.08 13.33 -17.80
CA CYS A 532 -8.80 13.19 -18.49
C CYS A 532 -8.60 14.26 -19.56
N GLN A 533 -9.63 14.58 -20.36
CA GLN A 533 -9.58 15.69 -21.34
C GLN A 533 -9.32 17.03 -20.68
N TRP A 534 -10.04 17.31 -19.59
CA TRP A 534 -9.87 18.54 -18.83
C TRP A 534 -8.45 18.65 -18.26
N LEU A 535 -7.93 17.56 -17.72
CA LEU A 535 -6.57 17.48 -17.20
C LEU A 535 -5.51 17.61 -18.30
N ASP A 536 -5.75 17.10 -19.51
CA ASP A 536 -4.73 17.14 -20.57
C ASP A 536 -4.51 18.55 -21.13
N ASP A 537 -5.49 19.44 -20.98
CA ASP A 537 -5.32 20.89 -21.17
C ASP A 537 -4.39 21.47 -20.09
N ARG A 538 -3.23 21.95 -20.54
CA ARG A 538 -2.18 22.48 -19.64
C ARG A 538 -2.62 23.71 -18.85
N SER A 539 -3.62 24.46 -19.32
CA SER A 539 -4.11 25.65 -18.61
C SER A 539 -4.81 25.29 -17.29
N HIS A 540 -5.28 24.06 -17.15
CA HIS A 540 -5.96 23.56 -15.95
C HIS A 540 -5.03 22.92 -14.90
N ARG A 541 -3.74 22.71 -15.21
CA ARG A 541 -2.82 21.95 -14.35
C ARG A 541 -2.54 22.62 -13.00
N ALA A 542 -2.54 23.95 -12.95
CA ALA A 542 -2.38 24.69 -11.69
C ALA A 542 -3.60 24.51 -10.77
N GLU A 543 -4.82 24.64 -11.31
CA GLU A 543 -6.06 24.37 -10.57
C GLU A 543 -6.10 22.91 -10.09
N ALA A 544 -5.71 21.96 -10.94
CA ALA A 544 -5.63 20.55 -10.57
C ALA A 544 -4.66 20.31 -9.40
N ALA A 545 -3.52 20.99 -9.38
CA ALA A 545 -2.54 20.88 -8.29
C ALA A 545 -3.10 21.39 -6.96
N GLU A 546 -3.79 22.53 -6.98
CA GLU A 546 -4.47 23.07 -5.80
C GLU A 546 -5.52 22.10 -5.24
N ILE A 547 -6.36 21.53 -6.12
CA ILE A 547 -7.35 20.54 -5.73
C ILE A 547 -6.68 19.31 -5.11
N LEU A 548 -5.69 18.71 -5.79
CA LEU A 548 -5.03 17.49 -5.33
C LEU A 548 -4.25 17.67 -4.03
N SER A 549 -3.74 18.87 -3.77
CA SER A 549 -2.98 19.18 -2.55
C SER A 549 -3.81 19.08 -1.26
N GLN A 550 -5.13 19.14 -1.36
CA GLN A 550 -6.03 19.12 -0.20
C GLN A 550 -5.85 17.85 0.63
N GLY A 551 -6.03 17.97 1.95
CA GLY A 551 -5.83 16.89 2.92
C GLY A 551 -6.62 15.60 2.62
N ARG A 552 -7.80 15.75 2.02
CA ARG A 552 -8.67 14.64 1.61
C ARG A 552 -8.19 13.87 0.38
N TYR A 553 -7.22 14.40 -0.37
CA TYR A 553 -6.67 13.78 -1.59
C TYR A 553 -5.20 13.38 -1.40
N VAL A 554 -4.27 14.03 -2.08
CA VAL A 554 -2.85 13.64 -2.06
C VAL A 554 -2.19 14.12 -0.76
N ASN A 555 -2.58 15.30 -0.27
CA ASN A 555 -1.99 15.93 0.90
C ASN A 555 -0.46 16.11 0.78
N ALA A 556 -0.03 16.71 -0.34
CA ALA A 556 1.35 17.08 -0.60
C ALA A 556 1.41 18.56 -1.00
N PRO A 557 2.58 19.24 -0.85
CA PRO A 557 2.70 20.65 -1.21
C PRO A 557 2.27 20.93 -2.65
N VAL A 558 1.52 22.01 -2.85
CA VAL A 558 0.96 22.39 -4.16
C VAL A 558 2.06 22.50 -5.22
N ASP A 559 3.19 23.12 -4.88
CA ASP A 559 4.30 23.33 -5.82
C ASP A 559 4.95 22.02 -6.28
N VAL A 560 4.99 21.01 -5.41
CA VAL A 560 5.49 19.66 -5.73
C VAL A 560 4.55 18.97 -6.71
N ILE A 561 3.24 19.04 -6.47
CA ILE A 561 2.24 18.45 -7.38
C ILE A 561 2.22 19.19 -8.72
N GLU A 562 2.26 20.53 -8.70
CA GLU A 562 2.25 21.35 -9.92
C GLU A 562 3.46 21.06 -10.82
N LYS A 563 4.65 20.93 -10.25
CA LYS A 563 5.87 20.57 -11.00
C LYS A 563 5.72 19.26 -11.76
N SER A 564 5.19 18.23 -11.10
CA SER A 564 4.85 16.96 -11.73
C SER A 564 3.84 17.15 -12.86
N LEU A 565 2.68 17.75 -12.55
CA LEU A 565 1.58 17.95 -13.50
C LEU A 565 1.96 18.80 -14.72
N ALA A 566 2.89 19.76 -14.56
CA ALA A 566 3.36 20.63 -15.63
C ALA A 566 4.51 20.02 -16.47
N GLY A 567 5.05 18.86 -16.07
CA GLY A 567 6.22 18.25 -16.69
C GLY A 567 7.50 19.07 -16.47
N ARG A 568 7.64 19.66 -15.28
CA ARG A 568 8.75 20.53 -14.87
C ARG A 568 9.51 19.87 -13.72
N LEU A 569 10.37 18.92 -14.05
CA LEU A 569 11.05 18.07 -13.05
C LEU A 569 12.42 18.62 -12.68
N GLN A 570 12.79 18.45 -11.42
CA GLN A 570 14.17 18.62 -10.97
C GLN A 570 14.72 17.26 -10.59
N TYR A 571 15.91 16.93 -11.11
CA TYR A 571 16.55 15.65 -10.79
C TYR A 571 17.31 15.78 -9.46
N SER A 572 17.80 16.97 -9.14
CA SER A 572 18.41 17.34 -7.85
C SER A 572 18.03 18.77 -7.49
N SER A 573 18.08 19.13 -6.20
CA SER A 573 17.71 20.46 -5.69
C SER A 573 18.61 21.59 -6.22
N ASP A 574 19.82 21.26 -6.64
CA ASP A 574 20.85 22.17 -7.18
C ASP A 574 20.88 22.22 -8.72
N GLN A 575 20.01 21.47 -9.41
CA GLN A 575 19.94 21.44 -10.86
C GLN A 575 18.77 22.28 -11.40
N GLU A 576 18.94 22.73 -12.65
CA GLU A 576 17.87 23.39 -13.39
C GLU A 576 16.68 22.45 -13.63
N VAL A 577 15.50 23.05 -13.73
CA VAL A 577 14.26 22.35 -14.03
C VAL A 577 14.33 21.81 -15.46
N ARG A 578 14.24 20.49 -15.62
CA ARG A 578 14.10 19.83 -16.92
C ARG A 578 12.62 19.82 -17.33
N LYS A 579 12.35 20.27 -18.55
CA LYS A 579 11.02 20.17 -19.15
C LYS A 579 10.88 18.80 -19.81
N VAL A 580 9.96 18.00 -19.31
CA VAL A 580 9.57 16.70 -19.90
C VAL A 580 8.10 16.82 -20.26
N GLU A 581 7.83 17.21 -21.51
CA GLU A 581 6.48 17.65 -21.92
C GLU A 581 5.42 16.57 -21.74
N ASP A 582 5.77 15.31 -21.98
CA ASP A 582 4.91 14.14 -21.87
C ASP A 582 5.10 13.39 -20.55
N PHE A 583 5.61 14.05 -19.51
CA PHE A 583 5.82 13.39 -18.22
C PHE A 583 4.54 12.81 -17.61
N ASN A 584 3.40 13.50 -17.75
CA ASN A 584 2.07 12.96 -17.47
C ASN A 584 1.15 13.25 -18.65
N VAL A 585 0.64 12.20 -19.29
CA VAL A 585 -0.33 12.32 -20.39
C VAL A 585 -1.65 11.73 -19.93
N PHE A 586 -2.70 12.55 -19.87
CA PHE A 586 -4.00 12.09 -19.38
C PHE A 586 -4.96 11.73 -20.51
N HIS A 587 -4.87 12.36 -21.69
CA HIS A 587 -5.86 12.10 -22.76
C HIS A 587 -5.28 11.97 -24.18
N ARG A 588 -4.38 12.87 -24.59
CA ARG A 588 -3.80 12.79 -25.95
C ARG A 588 -3.13 11.43 -26.21
N TYR A 589 -2.88 11.14 -27.48
CA TYR A 589 -2.26 9.88 -27.92
C TYR A 589 -3.08 8.62 -27.59
N LEU A 590 -4.40 8.76 -27.47
CA LEU A 590 -5.30 7.69 -27.00
C LEU A 590 -4.86 7.11 -25.66
N ALA A 591 -4.33 7.95 -24.76
CA ALA A 591 -3.88 7.56 -23.43
C ALA A 591 -4.95 6.78 -22.65
N ASN A 592 -6.23 7.10 -22.88
CA ASN A 592 -7.32 6.46 -22.16
C ASN A 592 -7.81 5.15 -22.78
N PHE A 593 -7.42 4.83 -24.01
CA PHE A 593 -7.84 3.60 -24.67
C PHE A 593 -7.17 2.39 -23.99
N PRO A 594 -7.92 1.38 -23.53
CA PRO A 594 -7.36 0.22 -22.87
C PRO A 594 -6.78 -0.76 -23.89
N TRP A 595 -5.60 -0.42 -24.43
CA TRP A 595 -4.89 -1.24 -25.40
C TRP A 595 -4.57 -2.64 -24.86
N ARG A 596 -4.94 -3.67 -25.61
CA ARG A 596 -4.57 -5.05 -25.29
C ARG A 596 -3.08 -5.29 -25.52
N SER A 597 -2.42 -4.55 -26.42
CA SER A 597 -0.95 -4.61 -26.55
C SER A 597 -0.25 -4.27 -25.23
N HIS A 598 -0.69 -3.23 -24.53
CA HIS A 598 -0.18 -2.86 -23.20
C HIS A 598 -0.33 -4.00 -22.18
N ALA A 599 -1.50 -4.64 -22.14
CA ALA A 599 -1.75 -5.78 -21.26
C ALA A 599 -0.87 -7.00 -21.59
N VAL A 600 -0.70 -7.32 -22.87
CA VAL A 600 0.20 -8.39 -23.31
C VAL A 600 1.64 -8.07 -22.89
N TRP A 601 2.09 -6.81 -23.02
CA TRP A 601 3.43 -6.42 -22.56
C TRP A 601 3.62 -6.70 -21.06
N PHE A 602 2.68 -6.32 -20.20
CA PHE A 602 2.75 -6.64 -18.77
C PHE A 602 2.81 -8.16 -18.52
N LEU A 603 1.99 -8.95 -19.22
CA LEU A 603 2.06 -10.41 -19.13
C LEU A 603 3.43 -10.95 -19.58
N THR A 604 4.07 -10.36 -20.60
CA THR A 604 5.43 -10.80 -20.99
C THR A 604 6.44 -10.52 -19.90
N GLN A 605 6.33 -9.39 -19.20
CA GLN A 605 7.21 -9.10 -18.08
C GLN A 605 6.92 -10.00 -16.87
N MET A 606 5.65 -10.36 -16.64
CA MET A 606 5.29 -11.36 -15.63
C MET A 606 5.93 -12.71 -15.92
N VAL A 607 5.84 -13.20 -17.17
CA VAL A 607 6.49 -14.46 -17.58
C VAL A 607 8.00 -14.37 -17.47
N ARG A 608 8.60 -13.29 -18.00
CA ARG A 608 10.05 -13.07 -17.99
C ARG A 608 10.66 -13.17 -16.59
N TRP A 609 9.92 -12.74 -15.57
CA TRP A 609 10.38 -12.73 -14.18
C TRP A 609 9.76 -13.85 -13.32
N GLY A 610 9.13 -14.86 -13.93
CA GLY A 610 8.57 -16.00 -13.21
C GLY A 610 7.34 -15.68 -12.35
N HIS A 611 6.72 -14.51 -12.52
CA HIS A 611 5.48 -14.11 -11.84
C HIS A 611 4.23 -14.68 -12.53
N ALA A 612 4.37 -15.22 -13.74
CA ALA A 612 3.33 -15.96 -14.46
C ALA A 612 3.94 -17.20 -15.13
N PRO A 613 3.17 -18.28 -15.32
CA PRO A 613 3.67 -19.47 -16.01
C PRO A 613 4.01 -19.18 -17.47
N GLU A 614 5.05 -19.81 -18.01
CA GLU A 614 5.43 -19.69 -19.43
C GLU A 614 4.31 -20.12 -20.38
N SER A 615 3.42 -21.01 -19.92
CA SER A 615 2.24 -21.50 -20.65
C SER A 615 1.04 -20.55 -20.62
N VAL A 616 1.20 -19.31 -20.13
CA VAL A 616 0.11 -18.34 -20.03
C VAL A 616 -0.56 -18.09 -21.38
N GLY A 617 -1.89 -18.17 -21.39
CA GLY A 617 -2.69 -17.82 -22.57
C GLY A 617 -2.84 -16.31 -22.72
N PHE A 618 -1.83 -15.62 -23.25
CA PHE A 618 -1.78 -14.15 -23.39
C PHE A 618 -3.09 -13.53 -23.91
N GLU A 619 -3.60 -14.03 -25.05
CA GLU A 619 -4.82 -13.53 -25.68
C GLU A 619 -6.06 -13.78 -24.81
N ASN A 620 -6.15 -14.95 -24.18
CA ASN A 620 -7.30 -15.31 -23.34
C ASN A 620 -7.39 -14.43 -22.09
N VAL A 621 -6.27 -14.26 -21.38
CA VAL A 621 -6.18 -13.43 -20.18
C VAL A 621 -6.47 -11.97 -20.54
N THR A 622 -5.84 -11.46 -21.60
CA THR A 622 -6.01 -10.07 -22.01
C THR A 622 -7.44 -9.77 -22.46
N ARG A 623 -8.07 -10.65 -23.24
CA ARG A 623 -9.49 -10.52 -23.64
C ARG A 623 -10.44 -10.55 -22.46
N ALA A 624 -10.14 -11.38 -21.46
CA ALA A 624 -10.95 -11.45 -20.27
C ALA A 624 -10.89 -10.11 -19.50
N VAL A 625 -9.71 -9.53 -19.33
CA VAL A 625 -9.48 -8.39 -18.44
C VAL A 625 -9.75 -7.03 -19.11
N TYR A 626 -9.21 -6.78 -20.30
CA TYR A 626 -9.29 -5.49 -20.98
C TYR A 626 -10.53 -5.43 -21.90
N ARG A 627 -11.39 -4.44 -21.64
CA ARG A 627 -12.73 -4.27 -22.25
C ARG A 627 -12.81 -3.02 -23.17
N PRO A 628 -12.04 -2.94 -24.27
CA PRO A 628 -12.04 -1.78 -25.17
C PRO A 628 -13.40 -1.50 -25.83
N GLY A 629 -14.29 -2.49 -25.90
CA GLY A 629 -15.67 -2.29 -26.37
C GLY A 629 -16.44 -1.25 -25.54
N VAL A 630 -16.28 -1.27 -24.22
CA VAL A 630 -16.94 -0.31 -23.30
C VAL A 630 -16.36 1.09 -23.51
N TYR A 631 -15.03 1.20 -23.64
CA TYR A 631 -14.36 2.46 -23.98
C TYR A 631 -14.90 3.05 -25.28
N ARG A 632 -14.95 2.24 -26.36
CA ARG A 632 -15.41 2.70 -27.68
C ARG A 632 -16.83 3.25 -27.62
N GLU A 633 -17.70 2.60 -26.87
CA GLU A 633 -19.07 3.07 -26.68
C GLU A 633 -19.11 4.41 -25.95
N ALA A 634 -18.34 4.56 -24.86
CA ALA A 634 -18.24 5.80 -24.10
C ALA A 634 -17.68 6.95 -24.95
N ALA A 635 -16.55 6.71 -25.63
CA ALA A 635 -15.86 7.70 -26.45
C ALA A 635 -16.70 8.14 -27.66
N ARG A 636 -17.42 7.22 -28.34
CA ARG A 636 -18.35 7.57 -29.43
C ARG A 636 -19.50 8.45 -28.93
N ALA A 637 -20.03 8.18 -27.74
CA ALA A 637 -21.08 9.02 -27.15
C ALA A 637 -20.58 10.45 -26.83
N LEU A 638 -19.27 10.62 -26.65
CA LEU A 638 -18.60 11.92 -26.47
C LEU A 638 -18.10 12.54 -27.80
N GLY A 639 -18.32 11.88 -28.94
CA GLY A 639 -17.85 12.34 -30.25
C GLY A 639 -16.34 12.25 -30.45
N LEU A 640 -15.66 11.33 -29.76
CA LEU A 640 -14.21 11.19 -29.80
C LEU A 640 -13.75 10.10 -30.79
N PRO A 641 -12.55 10.25 -31.38
CA PRO A 641 -11.97 9.23 -32.24
C PRO A 641 -11.65 7.96 -31.43
N VAL A 642 -11.87 6.80 -32.04
CA VAL A 642 -11.62 5.49 -31.41
C VAL A 642 -10.98 4.50 -32.38
N SER A 643 -9.95 3.80 -31.92
CA SER A 643 -9.30 2.73 -32.70
C SER A 643 -10.24 1.56 -32.93
N ALA A 644 -10.26 1.03 -34.16
CA ALA A 644 -10.92 -0.24 -34.47
C ALA A 644 -10.10 -1.45 -33.98
N ASP A 645 -8.78 -1.31 -33.93
CA ASP A 645 -7.87 -2.34 -33.44
C ASP A 645 -7.73 -2.27 -31.91
N ASP A 646 -7.54 -3.44 -31.29
CA ASP A 646 -7.31 -3.56 -29.85
C ASP A 646 -5.81 -3.56 -29.48
N CYS A 647 -4.93 -3.73 -30.47
CA CYS A 647 -3.48 -3.86 -30.31
C CYS A 647 -2.74 -2.94 -31.28
N LYS A 648 -1.57 -2.48 -30.86
CA LYS A 648 -0.57 -1.81 -31.72
C LYS A 648 0.82 -2.35 -31.41
N VAL A 649 1.74 -2.24 -32.36
CA VAL A 649 3.17 -2.50 -32.12
C VAL A 649 3.71 -1.34 -31.28
N GLU A 650 4.50 -1.68 -30.25
CA GLU A 650 5.11 -0.70 -29.33
C GLU A 650 6.63 -0.66 -29.56
N GLY A 651 7.28 0.47 -29.23
CA GLY A 651 8.75 0.59 -29.32
C GLY A 651 9.29 1.01 -30.68
N GLY A 652 8.43 1.08 -31.70
CA GLY A 652 8.83 1.33 -33.08
C GLY A 652 9.01 2.80 -33.45
N HIS A 653 8.59 3.73 -32.61
CA HIS A 653 8.45 5.14 -32.96
C HIS A 653 9.22 6.04 -31.99
N SER A 654 10.34 6.60 -32.44
CA SER A 654 11.14 7.58 -31.67
C SER A 654 10.61 9.02 -31.76
N THR A 655 9.60 9.24 -32.61
CA THR A 655 8.95 10.55 -32.82
C THR A 655 7.44 10.35 -32.94
N SER A 656 6.68 11.43 -32.92
CA SER A 656 5.23 11.38 -33.13
C SER A 656 4.88 10.72 -34.47
N TRP A 657 3.77 10.00 -34.49
CA TRP A 657 3.32 9.22 -35.64
C TRP A 657 1.79 9.24 -35.75
N GLU A 658 1.27 8.80 -36.89
CA GLU A 658 -0.19 8.77 -37.15
C GLU A 658 -0.70 7.34 -37.08
N LEU A 659 -1.69 7.09 -36.24
CA LEU A 659 -2.36 5.79 -36.17
C LEU A 659 -3.40 5.69 -37.29
N GLY A 660 -3.19 4.74 -38.22
CA GLY A 660 -4.18 4.37 -39.23
C GLY A 660 -5.37 3.58 -38.64
N ALA A 661 -6.45 3.40 -39.41
CA ALA A 661 -7.64 2.64 -39.02
C ALA A 661 -8.45 3.20 -37.81
N VAL A 662 -8.50 4.53 -37.71
CA VAL A 662 -9.36 5.28 -36.79
C VAL A 662 -10.42 6.04 -37.60
N THR A 663 -11.57 6.37 -37.02
CA THR A 663 -12.64 7.15 -37.69
C THR A 663 -12.16 8.49 -38.23
N GLU A 664 -11.10 9.04 -37.62
CA GLU A 664 -10.31 10.20 -38.04
C GLU A 664 -8.84 9.91 -37.67
N ASN A 665 -7.85 10.35 -38.46
CA ASN A 665 -6.44 10.13 -38.12
C ASN A 665 -6.12 10.68 -36.72
N VAL A 666 -5.44 9.88 -35.89
CA VAL A 666 -5.05 10.28 -34.53
C VAL A 666 -3.54 10.37 -34.45
N SER A 667 -3.06 11.55 -34.08
CA SER A 667 -1.66 11.77 -33.74
C SER A 667 -1.31 11.04 -32.44
N MET A 668 -0.25 10.25 -32.49
CA MET A 668 0.30 9.46 -31.39
C MET A 668 1.67 10.02 -30.99
N GLY A 669 2.03 9.85 -29.72
CA GLY A 669 3.34 10.22 -29.20
C GLY A 669 4.40 9.15 -29.50
N PRO A 670 5.69 9.46 -29.27
CA PRO A 670 6.76 8.46 -29.31
C PRO A 670 6.46 7.29 -28.36
N ASP A 671 6.86 6.08 -28.72
CA ASP A 671 6.66 4.87 -27.92
C ASP A 671 7.93 4.04 -27.73
N GLN A 672 9.10 4.63 -28.01
CA GLN A 672 10.38 3.95 -28.00
C GLN A 672 10.80 3.49 -26.58
N PHE A 673 11.33 2.27 -26.49
CA PHE A 673 12.00 1.76 -25.28
C PHE A 673 13.45 2.26 -25.21
N MET A 674 13.99 2.41 -24.00
CA MET A 674 15.36 2.89 -23.76
C MET A 674 16.47 2.07 -24.45
N ASP A 675 16.19 0.81 -24.79
CA ASP A 675 17.13 -0.09 -25.48
C ASP A 675 16.82 -0.27 -26.98
N GLY A 676 15.83 0.47 -27.50
CA GLY A 676 15.44 0.46 -28.91
C GLY A 676 14.71 -0.81 -29.37
N ARG A 677 14.31 -1.71 -28.44
CA ARG A 677 13.52 -2.89 -28.79
C ARG A 677 12.15 -2.50 -29.35
N VAL A 678 11.62 -3.38 -30.19
CA VAL A 678 10.25 -3.32 -30.68
C VAL A 678 9.47 -4.49 -30.10
N PHE A 679 8.26 -4.22 -29.61
CA PHE A 679 7.36 -5.21 -29.05
C PHE A 679 6.16 -5.41 -29.98
N ASP A 680 6.10 -6.61 -30.59
CA ASP A 680 4.93 -7.07 -31.35
C ASP A 680 4.01 -7.90 -30.43
N PRO A 681 2.80 -7.41 -30.10
CA PRO A 681 1.87 -8.11 -29.20
C PRO A 681 1.34 -9.43 -29.78
N HIS A 682 1.51 -9.68 -31.08
CA HIS A 682 1.15 -10.95 -31.71
C HIS A 682 2.25 -12.01 -31.60
N ARG A 683 3.44 -11.62 -31.14
CA ARG A 683 4.60 -12.50 -30.93
C ARG A 683 5.21 -12.31 -29.54
N PRO A 684 4.42 -12.46 -28.45
CA PRO A 684 4.88 -12.18 -27.10
C PRO A 684 6.03 -13.09 -26.64
N HIS A 685 6.03 -14.35 -27.06
CA HIS A 685 7.11 -15.30 -26.76
C HIS A 685 8.45 -14.90 -27.40
N ASP A 686 8.42 -14.40 -28.65
CA ASP A 686 9.62 -13.92 -29.33
C ASP A 686 10.23 -12.73 -28.58
N TYR A 687 9.38 -11.84 -28.04
CA TYR A 687 9.84 -10.72 -27.23
C TYR A 687 10.50 -11.18 -25.92
N VAL A 688 9.90 -12.14 -25.20
CA VAL A 688 10.51 -12.73 -23.99
C VAL A 688 11.85 -13.39 -24.31
N ALA A 689 11.91 -14.18 -25.38
CA ALA A 689 13.14 -14.86 -25.83
C ALA A 689 14.21 -13.89 -26.34
N SER A 690 13.85 -12.65 -26.69
CA SER A 690 14.80 -11.66 -27.17
C SER A 690 15.70 -11.08 -26.07
N PHE A 691 15.34 -11.26 -24.80
CA PHE A 691 16.19 -10.86 -23.68
C PHE A 691 17.30 -11.90 -23.48
N ALA A 692 18.53 -11.44 -23.25
CA ALA A 692 19.62 -12.35 -22.89
C ALA A 692 19.27 -13.08 -21.59
N GLU A 693 19.52 -14.39 -21.53
CA GLU A 693 19.41 -15.16 -20.29
C GLU A 693 20.35 -14.54 -19.25
N LEU A 694 19.78 -13.95 -18.21
CA LEU A 694 20.53 -13.66 -17.00
C LEU A 694 20.78 -15.00 -16.29
N PRO A 695 21.96 -15.22 -15.66
CA PRO A 695 22.26 -16.51 -15.04
C PRO A 695 21.16 -16.85 -14.02
N PRO A 696 20.62 -18.08 -14.03
CA PRO A 696 19.51 -18.46 -13.16
C PRO A 696 19.90 -18.31 -11.69
N VAL A 697 18.91 -18.03 -10.84
CA VAL A 697 19.07 -18.15 -9.40
C VAL A 697 19.33 -19.63 -9.11
N ALA A 698 20.44 -19.96 -8.46
CA ALA A 698 20.69 -21.33 -8.02
C ALA A 698 19.55 -21.73 -7.08
N GLU A 699 18.72 -22.68 -7.51
CA GLU A 699 17.74 -23.31 -6.62
C GLU A 699 18.53 -24.02 -5.51
N GLU A 700 18.52 -23.48 -4.29
CA GLU A 700 18.85 -24.31 -3.15
C GLU A 700 17.76 -25.38 -3.05
N PRO A 701 18.12 -26.68 -3.12
CA PRO A 701 17.12 -27.73 -3.08
C PRO A 701 16.41 -27.66 -1.73
N VAL A 702 15.09 -27.55 -1.78
CA VAL A 702 14.21 -27.78 -0.64
C VAL A 702 14.46 -29.22 -0.17
N VAL A 703 15.25 -29.37 0.88
CA VAL A 703 15.44 -30.66 1.55
C VAL A 703 14.14 -30.97 2.28
N VAL A 704 13.25 -31.69 1.60
CA VAL A 704 12.12 -32.37 2.24
C VAL A 704 12.72 -33.47 3.12
N PRO A 705 12.55 -33.46 4.45
CA PRO A 705 13.01 -34.55 5.28
C PRO A 705 12.20 -35.80 4.91
N GLN A 706 12.86 -36.79 4.32
CA GLN A 706 12.26 -38.10 4.16
C GLN A 706 12.05 -38.70 5.56
N VAL A 707 10.79 -38.81 5.96
CA VAL A 707 10.39 -39.64 7.11
C VAL A 707 10.65 -41.09 6.70
N SER A 708 11.74 -41.67 7.20
CA SER A 708 12.00 -43.10 7.10
C SER A 708 11.02 -43.83 8.01
N ASN A 709 10.16 -44.67 7.42
CA ASN A 709 9.40 -45.67 8.17
C ASN A 709 10.38 -46.70 8.76
N ALA A 710 10.53 -46.68 10.08
CA ALA A 710 10.95 -47.80 10.92
C ALA A 710 10.34 -47.64 12.31
#